data_AF-A0A7S1UT07-F1
#
_entry.id   AF-A0A7S1UT07-F1
#
_cell.length_a   1.000
_cell.length_b   1.000
_cell.length_c   1.000
_cell.angle_alpha   90.00
_cell.angle_beta   90.00
_cell.angle_gamma   90.00
#
_symmetry.space_group_name_H-M   'P 1'
#
loop_
_entity.id
_entity.type
_entity.pdbx_description
1 polymer ?
#
loop_
_entity_poly.entity_id
_entity_poly.type
_entity_poly.pdbx_seq_one_letter_code
_entity_poly.pdbx_strand_id
1 'polypeptide(L)'
;GNIPFVGLIDEWIHFVYEEHHAQQIMSETGRGINLMGGAGANILGRIGNATHNFWHHDDHGEEFGNGGANEQSTRSGVFRSWMPNKKKYERGSTVVDDDYGINKDAPPPTGDFSKALDGISDSTGAMMKGAGAAATKSKNRTMMSTESTRASTIYDGHASLAKIRSYPKADLTEEAEFAFEILSYALDVFGGDHQVERTRLWSYEQQRTHRKELVLHLAPSPFLLQTIFLIEDDEVREMVLQMPIVRLAHLCPETTGQWILDMLRKRGLPATRAVDYFANLSSIQVSDFSGTFRTAVDEDKAAFVEQRTGVLREWEHQSAIIPSLFVLEEKEIERAAGTSVIWHMLNEGLARPFVIGVVLMDLVLHITLMLSFRAKVMPSQNTEVVPTAVVQATTIFFLVRKGIEGLALLKIGRRVFQSYLKDVWNIFDILAIVFTVIANRVDEPNFNALVLIMLWMKVLSFLKAINLEMATFILALVQILIDIRSFAFVLLVIIMMFGDAMHVIFTSTDNGAFCEVEEGEELDDNVADFCTSSGTSFLRMYGLLLGDFELGEYRQNVIVTGMFIVYTIFGVIMLLNVLIAVVSDSYAKSTMIGKDLFGRARVQFLSEQLTLESFLEPGANPLGDMSSDVSIWKKCCLFLYRMLRWAILFVLLGSAFFAEIYLVGRSIEIVMSSDVFALTPIFMVFLAIVLTFALWIVIDFLLRSVTRRWAQRRPRVRRFYEANDRFTNRCIRFIRDLLFGRGDRDGEEDEEEEWTGRVNYLESKLSGMLQKQERSILNAIHNSEENIKDSEVEMFAQQANVAAATNARQEDGGGGGDALPLRGTRSFQRKTSYRRGR
;
A
#
# COMPACT_ATOMS: atom_id res chain seq x y z
N GLY A 1 38.01 -27.99 -18.11
CA GLY A 1 36.65 -27.64 -17.67
C GLY A 1 36.72 -26.33 -16.93
N ASN A 2 36.88 -25.24 -17.67
CA ASN A 2 36.85 -23.87 -17.19
C ASN A 2 35.74 -23.18 -17.99
N ILE A 3 34.83 -22.49 -17.29
CA ILE A 3 33.72 -21.74 -17.87
C ILE A 3 34.21 -20.29 -18.05
N PRO A 4 33.92 -19.61 -19.18
CA PRO A 4 34.36 -18.24 -19.41
C PRO A 4 33.43 -17.28 -18.66
N PHE A 5 33.62 -17.16 -17.35
CA PHE A 5 33.09 -16.05 -16.55
C PHE A 5 34.21 -15.09 -16.11
N VAL A 6 35.46 -15.46 -16.42
CA VAL A 6 36.67 -14.67 -16.12
C VAL A 6 36.87 -13.54 -17.14
N GLY A 7 36.46 -13.71 -18.40
CA GLY A 7 36.62 -12.67 -19.45
C GLY A 7 35.85 -11.38 -19.16
N LEU A 8 34.61 -11.48 -18.65
CA LEU A 8 33.79 -10.31 -18.27
C LEU A 8 34.30 -9.60 -17.01
N ILE A 9 35.04 -10.32 -16.15
CA ILE A 9 35.70 -9.76 -14.98
C ILE A 9 37.04 -9.14 -15.39
N ASP A 10 37.78 -9.74 -16.31
CA ASP A 10 39.02 -9.19 -16.85
C ASP A 10 38.78 -7.93 -17.68
N GLU A 11 37.72 -7.84 -18.50
CA GLU A 11 37.36 -6.59 -19.19
C GLU A 11 36.90 -5.48 -18.22
N TRP A 12 36.18 -5.83 -17.15
CA TRP A 12 35.78 -4.86 -16.13
C TRP A 12 36.96 -4.42 -15.26
N ILE A 13 37.90 -5.33 -14.97
CA ILE A 13 39.17 -5.02 -14.30
C ILE A 13 40.04 -4.19 -15.24
N HIS A 14 40.09 -4.46 -16.55
CA HIS A 14 40.87 -3.70 -17.52
C HIS A 14 40.29 -2.30 -17.74
N PHE A 15 38.96 -2.15 -17.71
CA PHE A 15 38.28 -0.84 -17.74
C PHE A 15 38.58 -0.02 -16.48
N VAL A 16 38.54 -0.66 -15.29
CA VAL A 16 38.91 -0.02 -14.02
C VAL A 16 40.42 0.26 -13.95
N TYR A 17 41.27 -0.59 -14.54
CA TYR A 17 42.72 -0.38 -14.63
C TYR A 17 43.08 0.73 -15.63
N GLU A 18 42.42 0.82 -16.78
CA GLU A 18 42.58 1.91 -17.75
C GLU A 18 42.09 3.26 -17.19
N GLU A 19 41.01 3.27 -16.43
CA GLU A 19 40.54 4.47 -15.73
C GLU A 19 41.54 4.92 -14.65
N HIS A 20 42.16 3.96 -13.94
CA HIS A 20 43.23 4.22 -12.97
C HIS A 20 44.53 4.67 -13.64
N HIS A 21 44.89 4.13 -14.81
CA HIS A 21 46.08 4.50 -15.59
C HIS A 21 45.90 5.86 -16.30
N ALA A 22 44.69 6.19 -16.75
CA ALA A 22 44.35 7.49 -17.31
C ALA A 22 44.38 8.59 -16.22
N GLN A 23 43.93 8.30 -15.00
CA GLN A 23 44.05 9.21 -13.85
C GLN A 23 45.51 9.34 -13.37
N GLN A 24 46.31 8.28 -13.45
CA GLN A 24 47.74 8.32 -13.13
C GLN A 24 48.53 9.15 -14.16
N ILE A 25 48.21 9.03 -15.45
CA ILE A 25 48.78 9.86 -16.53
C ILE A 25 48.34 11.33 -16.40
N MET A 26 47.10 11.61 -15.98
CA MET A 26 46.66 12.98 -15.65
C MET A 26 47.35 13.55 -14.40
N SER A 27 47.71 12.72 -13.42
CA SER A 27 48.47 13.15 -12.24
C SER A 27 49.95 13.40 -12.52
N GLU A 28 50.53 12.69 -13.49
CA GLU A 28 51.93 12.87 -13.91
C GLU A 28 52.10 14.03 -14.91
N THR A 29 51.12 14.28 -15.79
CA THR A 29 51.10 15.50 -16.61
C THR A 29 50.78 16.76 -15.78
N GLY A 30 50.10 16.62 -14.64
CA GLY A 30 49.86 17.71 -13.68
C GLY A 30 51.08 18.15 -12.86
N ARG A 31 52.20 17.41 -12.89
CA ARG A 31 53.45 17.77 -12.18
C ARG A 31 54.50 18.46 -13.06
N GLY A 32 54.22 18.65 -14.35
CA GLY A 32 55.12 19.29 -15.32
C GLY A 32 54.89 20.78 -15.59
N ILE A 33 53.86 21.40 -15.00
CA ILE A 33 53.50 22.81 -15.27
C ILE A 33 53.43 23.58 -13.94
N ASN A 34 54.59 23.88 -13.38
CA ASN A 34 54.75 24.89 -12.33
C ASN A 34 56.08 25.61 -12.56
N LEU A 35 56.20 26.31 -13.68
CA LEU A 35 57.21 27.34 -13.95
C LEU A 35 56.67 28.22 -15.10
N MET A 36 56.59 29.53 -14.85
CA MET A 36 55.79 30.57 -15.55
C MET A 36 54.33 30.58 -15.10
N GLY A 37 53.77 31.61 -14.46
CA GLY A 37 54.03 33.04 -14.62
C GLY A 37 52.69 33.68 -14.98
N GLY A 38 52.20 34.60 -14.14
CA GLY A 38 50.78 34.94 -14.06
C GLY A 38 50.15 35.62 -15.28
N ALA A 39 48.85 35.35 -15.46
CA ALA A 39 47.82 36.22 -16.05
C ALA A 39 46.50 35.43 -16.02
N GLY A 40 45.42 35.98 -15.47
CA GLY A 40 44.11 35.32 -15.59
C GLY A 40 43.06 35.58 -14.53
N ALA A 41 43.16 36.65 -13.74
CA ALA A 41 42.03 37.12 -12.94
C ALA A 41 41.02 37.84 -13.86
N ASN A 42 40.17 37.10 -14.59
CA ASN A 42 38.96 37.67 -15.24
C ASN A 42 37.99 36.64 -15.91
N ILE A 43 37.73 35.46 -15.35
CA ILE A 43 36.74 34.52 -15.96
C ILE A 43 35.73 33.91 -14.97
N LEU A 44 35.83 34.17 -13.65
CA LEU A 44 34.87 33.62 -12.66
C LEU A 44 33.76 34.59 -12.22
N GLY A 45 33.68 35.78 -12.84
CA GLY A 45 32.60 36.76 -12.60
C GLY A 45 31.45 36.72 -13.61
N ARG A 46 31.45 35.80 -14.59
CA ARG A 46 30.50 35.81 -15.71
C ARG A 46 29.62 34.57 -15.90
N ILE A 47 29.68 33.58 -15.02
CA ILE A 47 28.85 32.36 -15.11
C ILE A 47 27.75 32.29 -14.03
N GLY A 48 27.78 33.18 -13.02
CA GLY A 48 26.77 33.22 -11.95
C GLY A 48 25.48 33.99 -12.24
N ASN A 49 25.25 34.48 -13.47
CA ASN A 49 24.13 35.38 -13.79
C ASN A 49 23.28 34.94 -15.00
N ALA A 50 23.30 33.65 -15.37
CA ALA A 50 22.65 33.15 -16.60
C ALA A 50 21.63 32.02 -16.40
N THR A 51 21.09 31.82 -15.20
CA THR A 51 20.06 30.78 -14.95
C THR A 51 18.83 31.29 -14.18
N HIS A 52 18.59 32.59 -14.21
CA HIS A 52 17.42 33.18 -13.57
C HIS A 52 16.83 34.28 -14.46
N ASN A 53 16.34 33.92 -15.63
CA ASN A 53 15.43 34.71 -16.49
C ASN A 53 15.06 33.89 -17.73
N PHE A 54 14.13 32.95 -17.58
CA PHE A 54 13.43 32.34 -18.70
C PHE A 54 12.10 31.85 -18.13
N TRP A 55 11.03 32.63 -18.34
CA TRP A 55 9.59 32.34 -18.19
C TRP A 55 8.89 33.68 -17.88
N HIS A 56 8.76 34.54 -18.89
CA HIS A 56 7.68 35.53 -19.00
C HIS A 56 7.75 36.25 -20.37
N HIS A 57 6.58 36.33 -21.02
CA HIS A 57 6.22 37.17 -22.18
C HIS A 57 6.82 36.77 -23.56
N ASP A 58 6.10 36.71 -24.68
CA ASP A 58 4.88 37.44 -25.10
C ASP A 58 4.01 36.68 -26.11
N ASP A 59 2.71 36.94 -25.99
CA ASP A 59 1.72 36.91 -27.07
C ASP A 59 2.10 37.89 -28.19
N HIS A 60 2.17 37.44 -29.43
CA HIS A 60 1.83 38.28 -30.57
C HIS A 60 1.28 37.41 -31.71
N GLY A 61 0.07 37.75 -32.14
CA GLY A 61 -0.58 37.14 -33.29
C GLY A 61 0.01 37.60 -34.61
N GLU A 62 -0.10 36.73 -35.61
CA GLU A 62 -0.13 37.12 -37.02
C GLU A 62 -1.23 36.35 -37.75
N GLU A 63 -1.83 37.08 -38.66
CA GLU A 63 -3.04 36.83 -39.42
C GLU A 63 -2.70 36.24 -40.81
N PHE A 64 -3.65 35.49 -41.37
CA PHE A 64 -3.83 35.12 -42.79
C PHE A 64 -2.82 34.20 -43.51
N GLY A 65 -3.34 33.03 -43.92
CA GLY A 65 -2.76 32.19 -44.96
C GLY A 65 -3.78 31.20 -45.54
N ASN A 66 -4.58 31.68 -46.50
CA ASN A 66 -5.49 30.89 -47.34
C ASN A 66 -4.76 29.79 -48.13
N GLY A 67 -5.32 28.59 -48.20
CA GLY A 67 -4.84 27.54 -49.11
C GLY A 67 -5.75 26.31 -49.12
N GLY A 68 -6.71 26.28 -50.04
CA GLY A 68 -7.56 25.12 -50.29
C GLY A 68 -7.00 24.20 -51.40
N ALA A 69 -7.27 22.90 -51.27
CA ALA A 69 -7.51 21.93 -52.36
C ALA A 69 -7.94 20.61 -51.67
N ASN A 70 -9.23 20.23 -51.73
CA ASN A 70 -9.82 19.30 -52.69
C ASN A 70 -9.05 17.98 -52.87
N GLU A 71 -9.58 16.90 -52.30
CA GLU A 71 -9.78 15.67 -53.07
C GLU A 71 -10.95 14.83 -52.53
N GLN A 72 -11.82 14.46 -53.47
CA GLN A 72 -12.99 13.61 -53.31
C GLN A 72 -12.58 12.13 -53.31
N SER A 73 -13.20 11.30 -52.49
CA SER A 73 -13.70 10.01 -52.99
C SER A 73 -14.81 9.45 -52.10
N THR A 74 -15.95 9.29 -52.75
CA THR A 74 -17.19 8.65 -52.35
C THR A 74 -17.05 7.14 -52.08
N ARG A 75 -17.73 6.63 -51.05
CA ARG A 75 -18.61 5.45 -51.22
C ARG A 75 -19.67 5.34 -50.11
N SER A 76 -20.91 5.36 -50.57
CA SER A 76 -22.17 5.17 -49.86
C SER A 76 -22.38 3.73 -49.39
N GLY A 77 -23.06 3.55 -48.25
CA GLY A 77 -23.55 2.25 -47.79
C GLY A 77 -24.59 2.33 -46.66
N VAL A 78 -25.84 2.67 -47.03
CA VAL A 78 -27.12 2.15 -46.50
C VAL A 78 -27.36 2.12 -44.98
N PHE A 79 -28.31 2.97 -44.58
CA PHE A 79 -29.08 2.97 -43.33
C PHE A 79 -29.93 1.69 -43.15
N ARG A 80 -29.89 1.07 -41.97
CA ARG A 80 -31.06 0.40 -41.37
C ARG A 80 -31.08 0.66 -39.86
N SER A 81 -32.20 1.22 -39.43
CA SER A 81 -32.67 1.42 -38.06
C SER A 81 -32.54 0.18 -37.18
N TRP A 82 -32.39 0.37 -35.87
CA TRP A 82 -33.23 -0.22 -34.81
C TRP A 82 -32.85 0.40 -33.45
N MET A 83 -33.80 1.05 -32.77
CA MET A 83 -33.73 1.30 -31.33
C MET A 83 -33.89 -0.02 -30.57
N PRO A 84 -33.36 -0.15 -29.34
CA PRO A 84 -34.00 -0.99 -28.33
C PRO A 84 -34.50 -0.16 -27.15
N ASN A 85 -35.79 -0.38 -26.90
CA ASN A 85 -36.53 -0.07 -25.69
C ASN A 85 -35.82 -0.58 -24.43
N LYS A 86 -35.94 0.21 -23.36
CA LYS A 86 -35.74 -0.20 -21.97
C LYS A 86 -36.49 -1.51 -21.69
N LYS A 87 -35.77 -2.54 -21.22
CA LYS A 87 -36.36 -3.70 -20.54
C LYS A 87 -35.74 -3.86 -19.16
N LYS A 88 -36.64 -3.97 -18.18
CA LYS A 88 -36.46 -4.48 -16.82
C LYS A 88 -35.50 -5.69 -16.81
N TYR A 89 -34.52 -5.65 -15.92
CA TYR A 89 -33.80 -6.84 -15.48
C TYR A 89 -34.61 -7.52 -14.36
N GLU A 90 -35.34 -8.58 -14.70
CA GLU A 90 -35.71 -9.62 -13.75
C GLU A 90 -34.55 -10.62 -13.69
N ARG A 91 -33.91 -10.77 -12.52
CA ARG A 91 -32.95 -11.85 -12.28
C ARG A 91 -33.72 -13.16 -12.09
N GLY A 92 -33.79 -13.96 -13.15
CA GLY A 92 -34.06 -15.38 -13.04
C GLY A 92 -32.84 -16.11 -12.50
N SER A 93 -32.98 -16.73 -11.33
CA SER A 93 -32.05 -17.70 -10.76
C SER A 93 -32.13 -19.01 -11.55
N THR A 94 -31.10 -19.32 -12.34
CA THR A 94 -30.88 -20.68 -12.85
C THR A 94 -30.16 -21.48 -11.79
N VAL A 95 -30.90 -22.40 -11.17
CA VAL A 95 -30.42 -23.51 -10.36
C VAL A 95 -29.62 -24.43 -11.28
N VAL A 96 -28.34 -24.66 -10.94
CA VAL A 96 -27.53 -25.75 -11.48
C VAL A 96 -27.54 -26.83 -10.40
N ASP A 97 -28.25 -27.92 -10.68
CA ASP A 97 -28.21 -29.16 -9.92
C ASP A 97 -26.87 -29.86 -10.20
N ASP A 98 -26.06 -30.02 -9.16
CA ASP A 98 -24.98 -31.01 -9.13
C ASP A 98 -25.32 -32.06 -8.06
N ASP A 99 -25.72 -33.22 -8.57
CA ASP A 99 -25.95 -34.47 -7.87
C ASP A 99 -24.65 -35.03 -7.26
N TYR A 100 -24.62 -35.21 -5.94
CA TYR A 100 -23.81 -36.25 -5.31
C TYR A 100 -24.63 -36.95 -4.23
N GLY A 101 -25.22 -38.08 -4.62
CA GLY A 101 -25.90 -39.02 -3.74
C GLY A 101 -24.89 -39.85 -2.93
N ILE A 102 -25.07 -39.91 -1.62
CA ILE A 102 -24.54 -40.98 -0.76
C ILE A 102 -25.67 -41.50 0.13
N ASN A 103 -25.91 -42.80 -0.03
CA ASN A 103 -26.87 -43.67 0.64
C ASN A 103 -26.95 -43.48 2.17
N LYS A 104 -28.18 -43.41 2.67
CA LYS A 104 -28.56 -43.80 4.04
C LYS A 104 -29.34 -45.09 3.94
N ASP A 105 -28.86 -46.16 4.58
CA ASP A 105 -29.66 -47.27 5.08
C ASP A 105 -28.78 -48.20 5.96
N ALA A 106 -29.02 -48.20 7.28
CA ALA A 106 -28.89 -49.38 8.17
C ALA A 106 -29.17 -49.01 9.66
N PRO A 107 -29.68 -49.96 10.48
CA PRO A 107 -30.55 -49.71 11.64
C PRO A 107 -29.80 -49.75 13.01
N PRO A 108 -30.48 -49.45 14.14
CA PRO A 108 -29.82 -49.32 15.45
C PRO A 108 -29.79 -50.66 16.21
N PRO A 109 -28.84 -50.87 17.13
CA PRO A 109 -28.99 -51.87 18.17
C PRO A 109 -29.38 -51.24 19.51
N THR A 110 -30.54 -51.69 19.97
CA THR A 110 -30.98 -51.75 21.37
C THR A 110 -30.08 -52.67 22.19
N GLY A 111 -29.91 -52.38 23.48
CA GLY A 111 -29.30 -53.30 24.45
C GLY A 111 -29.15 -52.71 25.85
N ASP A 112 -30.19 -52.85 26.67
CA ASP A 112 -30.24 -52.64 28.12
C ASP A 112 -29.13 -53.38 28.88
N PHE A 113 -28.70 -52.84 30.03
CA PHE A 113 -28.66 -53.63 31.27
C PHE A 113 -28.69 -52.73 32.52
N SER A 114 -29.60 -53.10 33.41
CA SER A 114 -30.04 -52.35 34.59
C SER A 114 -29.41 -52.84 35.90
N LYS A 115 -29.31 -51.93 36.86
CA LYS A 115 -29.63 -52.06 38.31
C LYS A 115 -28.77 -52.94 39.24
N ALA A 116 -28.38 -52.34 40.38
CA ALA A 116 -28.78 -52.72 41.76
C ALA A 116 -28.08 -51.77 42.76
N LEU A 117 -28.84 -50.98 43.56
CA LEU A 117 -29.08 -51.10 45.03
C LEU A 117 -27.87 -50.61 45.86
N ASP A 118 -27.93 -49.79 46.91
CA ASP A 118 -28.91 -49.30 47.91
C ASP A 118 -28.31 -47.94 48.44
N GLY A 119 -28.97 -46.99 49.11
CA GLY A 119 -30.16 -46.98 49.95
C GLY A 119 -29.83 -46.46 51.36
N ILE A 120 -30.46 -45.33 51.74
CA ILE A 120 -31.02 -45.02 53.09
C ILE A 120 -30.21 -44.21 54.15
N SER A 121 -30.87 -43.12 54.60
CA SER A 121 -30.86 -42.47 55.95
C SER A 121 -29.62 -41.70 56.38
N ASP A 122 -29.64 -40.74 57.31
CA ASP A 122 -30.68 -39.91 57.94
C ASP A 122 -29.96 -38.73 58.61
N SER A 123 -30.77 -37.76 59.00
CA SER A 123 -30.51 -36.59 59.83
C SER A 123 -29.60 -36.76 61.08
N THR A 124 -29.11 -35.61 61.55
CA THR A 124 -28.92 -35.13 62.95
C THR A 124 -27.50 -34.80 63.43
N GLY A 125 -27.42 -33.68 64.18
CA GLY A 125 -26.45 -33.46 65.27
C GLY A 125 -25.30 -32.50 64.92
N ALA A 126 -25.44 -31.18 65.04
CA ALA A 126 -25.38 -30.37 66.27
C ALA A 126 -23.95 -29.99 66.75
N MET A 127 -23.82 -28.67 67.04
CA MET A 127 -22.96 -28.04 68.06
C MET A 127 -21.43 -28.08 67.85
N MET A 128 -20.64 -27.01 67.98
CA MET A 128 -20.61 -25.99 69.04
C MET A 128 -19.40 -25.05 68.80
N LYS A 129 -19.55 -23.79 69.24
CA LYS A 129 -18.53 -22.83 69.75
C LYS A 129 -17.46 -22.31 68.76
N GLY A 130 -17.09 -21.03 68.78
CA GLY A 130 -17.27 -20.04 69.83
C GLY A 130 -16.95 -18.61 69.40
N ALA A 131 -17.28 -17.73 70.33
CA ALA A 131 -17.36 -16.28 70.25
C ALA A 131 -16.02 -15.54 70.17
N GLY A 132 -16.09 -14.29 69.74
CA GLY A 132 -15.04 -13.29 69.91
C GLY A 132 -15.53 -11.91 69.50
N ALA A 133 -16.06 -11.15 70.46
CA ALA A 133 -16.54 -9.78 70.33
C ALA A 133 -15.39 -8.76 70.25
N ALA A 134 -15.61 -7.61 69.59
CA ALA A 134 -15.63 -6.28 70.22
C ALA A 134 -15.26 -5.11 69.27
N ALA A 135 -15.99 -4.00 69.50
CA ALA A 135 -15.57 -2.60 69.43
C ALA A 135 -15.54 -1.86 68.07
N THR A 136 -16.68 -1.23 67.79
CA THR A 136 -16.85 0.21 67.48
C THR A 136 -15.60 1.07 67.22
N LYS A 137 -15.52 1.67 66.02
CA LYS A 137 -15.09 3.06 65.87
C LYS A 137 -15.64 3.72 64.60
N SER A 138 -16.52 4.68 64.82
CA SER A 138 -16.97 5.71 63.88
C SER A 138 -15.78 6.56 63.39
N LYS A 139 -15.70 6.82 62.08
CA LYS A 139 -15.29 8.13 61.54
C LYS A 139 -15.53 8.26 60.03
N ASN A 140 -16.37 9.24 59.69
CA ASN A 140 -16.54 9.95 58.42
C ASN A 140 -15.61 9.54 57.27
N ARG A 141 -16.20 8.99 56.20
CA ARG A 141 -15.58 8.96 54.88
C ARG A 141 -16.56 9.49 53.83
N THR A 142 -16.11 10.57 53.22
CA THR A 142 -16.69 11.40 52.17
C THR A 142 -17.16 10.57 50.97
N MET A 143 -18.34 10.91 50.44
CA MET A 143 -18.84 10.46 49.15
C MET A 143 -17.89 10.91 48.02
N MET A 144 -17.09 9.99 47.51
CA MET A 144 -16.45 10.03 46.18
C MET A 144 -15.88 8.63 45.91
N SER A 145 -16.73 7.66 45.53
CA SER A 145 -16.26 6.36 45.01
C SER A 145 -17.28 5.53 44.21
N THR A 146 -18.31 6.14 43.62
CA THR A 146 -19.30 5.40 42.81
C THR A 146 -18.93 5.25 41.32
N GLU A 147 -17.94 5.98 40.81
CA GLU A 147 -17.51 5.84 39.40
C GLU A 147 -16.58 4.64 39.16
N SER A 148 -15.73 4.28 40.13
CA SER A 148 -14.78 3.16 39.96
C SER A 148 -15.45 1.79 39.94
N THR A 149 -16.61 1.63 40.57
CA THR A 149 -17.35 0.35 40.59
C THR A 149 -18.22 0.17 39.34
N ARG A 150 -18.68 1.28 38.73
CA ARG A 150 -19.46 1.26 37.48
C ARG A 150 -18.60 0.95 36.26
N ALA A 151 -17.33 1.38 36.27
CA ALA A 151 -16.37 1.01 35.23
C ALA A 151 -16.07 -0.51 35.22
N SER A 152 -15.91 -1.17 36.37
CA SER A 152 -15.53 -2.59 36.38
C SER A 152 -16.67 -3.55 35.96
N THR A 153 -17.93 -3.18 36.17
CA THR A 153 -19.08 -4.03 35.75
C THR A 153 -19.31 -3.99 34.24
N ILE A 154 -18.87 -2.93 33.56
CA ILE A 154 -18.94 -2.81 32.09
C ILE A 154 -17.87 -3.71 31.45
N TYR A 155 -16.67 -3.79 32.02
CA TYR A 155 -15.57 -4.61 31.48
C TYR A 155 -15.84 -6.13 31.52
N ASP A 156 -16.52 -6.66 32.54
CA ASP A 156 -16.83 -8.10 32.62
C ASP A 156 -17.85 -8.57 31.57
N GLY A 157 -18.69 -7.67 31.05
CA GLY A 157 -19.61 -7.97 29.94
C GLY A 157 -18.88 -8.27 28.61
N HIS A 158 -17.73 -7.63 28.37
CA HIS A 158 -16.98 -7.72 27.11
C HIS A 158 -16.33 -9.10 26.89
N ALA A 159 -15.93 -9.80 27.95
CA ALA A 159 -15.38 -11.16 27.83
C ALA A 159 -16.44 -12.18 27.35
N SER A 160 -17.73 -11.91 27.57
CA SER A 160 -18.82 -12.78 27.13
C SER A 160 -19.17 -12.60 25.64
N LEU A 161 -19.07 -11.38 25.11
CA LEU A 161 -19.37 -11.05 23.70
C LEU A 161 -18.33 -11.60 22.72
N ALA A 162 -17.07 -11.74 23.16
CA ALA A 162 -16.00 -12.37 22.37
C ALA A 162 -16.30 -13.85 22.02
N LYS A 163 -17.21 -14.52 22.76
CA LYS A 163 -17.63 -15.90 22.51
C LYS A 163 -18.76 -16.02 21.49
N ILE A 164 -19.44 -14.93 21.13
CA ILE A 164 -20.54 -14.98 20.17
C ILE A 164 -19.97 -15.09 18.75
N ARG A 165 -20.12 -16.28 18.16
CA ARG A 165 -19.61 -16.64 16.82
C ARG A 165 -20.20 -15.80 15.68
N SER A 166 -21.39 -15.23 15.87
CA SER A 166 -22.09 -14.37 14.91
C SER A 166 -22.63 -13.15 15.63
N TYR A 167 -22.37 -11.95 15.12
CA TYR A 167 -23.09 -10.78 15.62
C TYR A 167 -24.59 -10.96 15.33
N PRO A 168 -25.48 -10.57 16.27
CA PRO A 168 -26.90 -10.59 15.99
C PRO A 168 -27.19 -9.66 14.82
N LYS A 169 -28.12 -10.09 13.96
CA LYS A 169 -28.66 -9.24 12.90
C LYS A 169 -29.37 -8.07 13.57
N ALA A 170 -29.05 -6.85 13.16
CA ALA A 170 -29.75 -5.66 13.60
C ALA A 170 -30.67 -5.21 12.46
N ASP A 171 -31.97 -5.22 12.72
CA ASP A 171 -32.95 -4.58 11.85
C ASP A 171 -33.32 -3.24 12.48
N LEU A 172 -33.32 -2.18 11.68
CA LEU A 172 -33.76 -0.86 12.13
C LEU A 172 -35.29 -0.82 12.06
N THR A 173 -35.96 -0.52 13.18
CA THR A 173 -37.41 -0.32 13.14
C THR A 173 -37.74 1.07 12.60
N GLU A 174 -38.89 1.22 11.96
CA GLU A 174 -39.36 2.50 11.42
C GLU A 174 -39.38 3.61 12.50
N GLU A 175 -39.65 3.26 13.76
CA GLU A 175 -39.63 4.23 14.87
C GLU A 175 -38.21 4.68 15.23
N ALA A 176 -37.21 3.79 15.13
CA ALA A 176 -35.81 4.15 15.36
C ALA A 176 -35.29 5.04 14.22
N GLU A 177 -35.65 4.72 12.98
CA GLU A 177 -35.36 5.55 11.81
C GLU A 177 -35.96 6.95 11.97
N PHE A 178 -37.25 7.04 12.26
CA PHE A 178 -37.94 8.30 12.51
C PHE A 178 -37.32 9.09 13.68
N ALA A 179 -36.87 8.41 14.73
CA ALA A 179 -36.17 9.06 15.83
C ALA A 179 -34.83 9.67 15.39
N PHE A 180 -34.04 8.96 14.57
CA PHE A 180 -32.80 9.51 14.01
C PHE A 180 -33.06 10.68 13.06
N GLU A 181 -34.12 10.63 12.26
CA GLU A 181 -34.53 11.75 11.40
C GLU A 181 -34.89 12.99 12.22
N ILE A 182 -35.74 12.85 13.25
CA ILE A 182 -36.12 13.96 14.14
C ILE A 182 -34.89 14.54 14.82
N LEU A 183 -34.02 13.69 15.35
CA LEU A 183 -32.83 14.12 16.07
C LEU A 183 -31.84 14.83 15.14
N SER A 184 -31.71 14.36 13.90
CA SER A 184 -30.89 15.00 12.87
C SER A 184 -31.46 16.36 12.46
N TYR A 185 -32.78 16.43 12.25
CA TYR A 185 -33.47 17.68 11.97
C TYR A 185 -33.30 18.69 13.12
N ALA A 186 -33.44 18.25 14.37
CA ALA A 186 -33.19 19.10 15.53
C ALA A 186 -31.76 19.63 15.56
N LEU A 187 -30.77 18.78 15.24
CA LEU A 187 -29.36 19.15 15.15
C LEU A 187 -29.08 20.21 14.08
N ASP A 188 -29.74 20.09 12.94
CA ASP A 188 -29.62 21.05 11.84
C ASP A 188 -30.32 22.37 12.18
N VAL A 189 -31.48 22.33 12.84
CA VAL A 189 -32.17 23.52 13.37
C VAL A 189 -31.29 24.27 14.38
N PHE A 190 -30.60 23.55 15.27
CA PHE A 190 -29.62 24.15 16.17
C PHE A 190 -28.39 24.70 15.43
N GLY A 191 -28.11 24.25 14.21
CA GLY A 191 -27.08 24.79 13.32
C GLY A 191 -27.42 26.17 12.73
N GLY A 192 -28.63 26.66 12.93
CA GLY A 192 -29.09 27.97 12.48
C GLY A 192 -29.74 27.89 11.10
N ASP A 193 -31.08 27.87 11.08
CA ASP A 193 -31.83 28.09 9.85
C ASP A 193 -31.77 29.58 9.47
N HIS A 194 -31.31 29.85 8.24
CA HIS A 194 -31.17 31.20 7.67
C HIS A 194 -32.48 32.00 7.67
N GLN A 195 -33.66 31.35 7.73
CA GLN A 195 -34.93 32.07 7.65
C GLN A 195 -35.40 32.72 8.96
N VAL A 196 -34.80 32.37 10.12
CA VAL A 196 -35.23 32.95 11.40
C VAL A 196 -34.35 34.15 11.78
N GLU A 197 -34.34 35.17 10.92
CA GLU A 197 -33.65 36.43 11.15
C GLU A 197 -34.28 37.24 12.33
N ARG A 198 -35.42 36.80 12.89
CA ARG A 198 -36.23 37.57 13.85
C ARG A 198 -36.08 37.23 15.33
N THR A 199 -35.37 36.18 15.72
CA THR A 199 -35.12 35.89 17.15
C THR A 199 -33.65 35.64 17.41
N ARG A 200 -32.85 36.71 17.28
CA ARG A 200 -31.49 36.79 17.84
C ARG A 200 -31.55 36.65 19.35
N LEU A 201 -31.22 35.48 19.89
CA LEU A 201 -30.96 35.35 21.32
C LEU A 201 -29.87 34.35 21.67
N TRP A 202 -29.52 33.41 20.78
CA TRP A 202 -28.50 32.41 21.08
C TRP A 202 -27.20 32.83 20.42
N SER A 203 -26.12 32.92 21.20
CA SER A 203 -24.78 33.07 20.64
C SER A 203 -24.41 31.81 19.87
N TYR A 204 -23.56 31.93 18.84
CA TYR A 204 -23.02 30.78 18.10
C TYR A 204 -22.40 29.73 19.05
N GLU A 205 -21.77 30.19 20.12
CA GLU A 205 -21.21 29.35 21.18
C GLU A 205 -22.29 28.51 21.89
N GLN A 206 -23.47 29.07 22.16
CA GLN A 206 -24.58 28.32 22.76
C GLN A 206 -25.14 27.27 21.79
N GLN A 207 -25.32 27.62 20.52
CA GLN A 207 -25.76 26.66 19.50
C GLN A 207 -24.79 25.49 19.39
N ARG A 208 -23.49 25.76 19.30
CA ARG A 208 -22.45 24.73 19.28
C ARG A 208 -22.46 23.87 20.55
N THR A 209 -22.63 24.49 21.71
CA THR A 209 -22.68 23.78 22.99
C THR A 209 -23.88 22.84 23.06
N HIS A 210 -25.07 23.29 22.66
CA HIS A 210 -26.28 22.46 22.65
C HIS A 210 -26.20 21.31 21.63
N ARG A 211 -25.63 21.55 20.43
CA ARG A 211 -25.39 20.46 19.46
C ARG A 211 -24.45 19.41 20.05
N LYS A 212 -23.36 19.84 20.69
CA LYS A 212 -22.42 18.95 21.36
C LYS A 212 -23.10 18.18 22.50
N GLU A 213 -23.89 18.85 23.33
CA GLU A 213 -24.63 18.24 24.44
C GLU A 213 -25.64 17.19 23.96
N LEU A 214 -26.36 17.45 22.88
CA LEU A 214 -27.28 16.48 22.28
C LEU A 214 -26.55 15.21 21.82
N VAL A 215 -25.42 15.36 21.14
CA VAL A 215 -24.60 14.23 20.68
C VAL A 215 -23.98 13.51 21.89
N LEU A 216 -23.50 14.24 22.90
CA LEU A 216 -22.97 13.69 24.14
C LEU A 216 -24.02 12.94 24.98
N HIS A 217 -25.31 13.15 24.75
CA HIS A 217 -26.36 12.32 25.34
C HIS A 217 -26.55 10.97 24.63
N LEU A 218 -26.18 10.87 23.35
CA LEU A 218 -26.24 9.64 22.55
C LEU A 218 -24.92 8.84 22.61
N ALA A 219 -23.80 9.55 22.69
CA ALA A 219 -22.45 9.00 22.77
C ALA A 219 -22.19 7.98 23.90
N PRO A 220 -22.83 8.03 25.09
CA PRO A 220 -22.57 7.10 26.19
C PRO A 220 -23.00 5.67 25.89
N SER A 221 -23.70 5.43 24.78
CA SER A 221 -24.00 4.10 24.27
C SER A 221 -22.95 3.73 23.20
N PRO A 222 -21.79 3.17 23.58
CA PRO A 222 -20.78 2.73 22.60
C PRO A 222 -21.33 1.65 21.65
N PHE A 223 -22.39 0.96 22.08
CA PHE A 223 -23.08 -0.05 21.28
C PHE A 223 -24.01 0.54 20.22
N LEU A 224 -24.34 1.83 20.27
CA LEU A 224 -25.24 2.45 19.29
C LEU A 224 -24.59 2.42 17.90
N LEU A 225 -23.39 3.00 17.75
CA LEU A 225 -22.65 2.96 16.49
C LEU A 225 -22.39 1.52 16.07
N GLN A 226 -21.97 0.65 16.99
CA GLN A 226 -21.78 -0.76 16.69
C GLN A 226 -23.05 -1.39 16.08
N THR A 227 -24.22 -1.11 16.63
CA THR A 227 -25.50 -1.65 16.16
C THR A 227 -25.86 -1.08 14.79
N ILE A 228 -25.65 0.21 14.57
CA ILE A 228 -25.85 0.86 13.26
C ILE A 228 -24.97 0.19 12.19
N PHE A 229 -23.69 -0.05 12.47
CA PHE A 229 -22.80 -0.72 11.53
C PHE A 229 -23.15 -2.20 11.28
N LEU A 230 -23.91 -2.82 12.17
CA LEU A 230 -24.37 -4.21 12.03
C LEU A 230 -25.73 -4.33 11.33
N ILE A 231 -26.32 -3.23 10.86
CA ILE A 231 -27.52 -3.25 10.00
C ILE A 231 -27.20 -3.99 8.70
N GLU A 232 -28.02 -4.99 8.36
CA GLU A 232 -27.80 -5.86 7.19
C GLU A 232 -28.08 -5.15 5.87
N ASP A 233 -29.13 -4.33 5.84
CA ASP A 233 -29.50 -3.54 4.66
C ASP A 233 -28.48 -2.41 4.44
N ASP A 234 -27.76 -2.49 3.33
CA ASP A 234 -26.74 -1.51 2.96
C ASP A 234 -27.33 -0.13 2.66
N GLU A 235 -28.53 -0.04 2.09
CA GLU A 235 -29.18 1.22 1.75
C GLU A 235 -29.65 1.95 3.01
N VAL A 236 -30.36 1.22 3.90
CA VAL A 236 -30.82 1.78 5.18
C VAL A 236 -29.65 2.18 6.06
N ARG A 237 -28.61 1.33 6.12
CA ARG A 237 -27.41 1.66 6.90
C ARG A 237 -26.73 2.91 6.36
N GLU A 238 -26.52 3.00 5.04
CA GLU A 238 -25.87 4.17 4.44
C GLU A 238 -26.68 5.44 4.70
N MET A 239 -28.00 5.37 4.53
CA MET A 239 -28.91 6.47 4.86
C MET A 239 -28.74 6.94 6.31
N VAL A 240 -28.74 6.02 7.29
CA VAL A 240 -28.53 6.35 8.71
C VAL A 240 -27.13 6.90 8.97
N LEU A 241 -26.09 6.36 8.33
CA LEU A 241 -24.71 6.82 8.50
C LEU A 241 -24.50 8.23 7.92
N GLN A 242 -25.27 8.61 6.90
CA GLN A 242 -25.26 9.95 6.32
C GLN A 242 -26.03 10.98 7.17
N MET A 243 -26.81 10.55 8.15
CA MET A 243 -27.57 11.46 9.01
C MET A 243 -26.62 12.34 9.88
N PRO A 244 -26.87 13.66 9.97
CA PRO A 244 -26.03 14.61 10.73
C PRO A 244 -25.70 14.17 12.16
N ILE A 245 -26.67 13.57 12.86
CA ILE A 245 -26.44 13.12 14.24
C ILE A 245 -25.46 11.97 14.35
N VAL A 246 -25.52 11.03 13.41
CA VAL A 246 -24.63 9.87 13.38
C VAL A 246 -23.25 10.32 12.94
N ARG A 247 -23.14 11.20 11.95
CA ARG A 247 -21.84 11.79 11.53
C ARG A 247 -21.17 12.56 12.66
N LEU A 248 -21.91 13.36 13.42
CA LEU A 248 -21.37 14.01 14.62
C LEU A 248 -21.02 13.01 15.73
N ALA A 249 -21.76 11.93 15.90
CA ALA A 249 -21.43 10.89 16.87
C ALA A 249 -20.08 10.21 16.56
N HIS A 250 -19.69 10.08 15.28
CA HIS A 250 -18.35 9.59 14.91
C HIS A 250 -17.21 10.51 15.39
N LEU A 251 -17.48 11.81 15.58
CA LEU A 251 -16.53 12.79 16.11
C LEU A 251 -16.45 12.82 17.65
N CYS A 252 -17.23 11.99 18.35
CA CYS A 252 -17.18 11.88 19.80
C CYS A 252 -16.22 10.75 20.24
N PRO A 253 -15.15 11.06 20.98
CA PRO A 253 -14.20 10.06 21.47
C PRO A 253 -14.87 8.95 22.30
N GLU A 254 -15.95 9.28 23.01
CA GLU A 254 -16.69 8.35 23.87
C GLU A 254 -17.37 7.21 23.09
N THR A 255 -17.59 7.40 21.78
CA THR A 255 -18.17 6.36 20.91
C THR A 255 -17.11 5.39 20.37
N THR A 256 -15.83 5.79 20.42
CA THR A 256 -14.72 4.90 20.08
C THR A 256 -14.58 3.87 21.18
N GLY A 257 -14.88 2.62 20.85
CA GLY A 257 -14.92 1.54 21.83
C GLY A 257 -14.16 0.32 21.38
N GLN A 258 -13.89 -0.56 22.35
CA GLN A 258 -13.28 -1.88 22.14
C GLN A 258 -14.03 -2.74 21.10
N TRP A 259 -15.30 -2.41 20.82
CA TRP A 259 -16.14 -3.10 19.85
C TRP A 259 -15.57 -3.07 18.41
N ILE A 260 -14.87 -2.00 18.01
CA ILE A 260 -14.24 -1.92 16.68
C ILE A 260 -13.07 -2.89 16.59
N LEU A 261 -12.26 -2.98 17.65
CA LEU A 261 -11.19 -3.98 17.75
C LEU A 261 -11.76 -5.40 17.66
N ASP A 262 -12.89 -5.65 18.31
CA ASP A 262 -13.55 -6.96 18.23
C ASP A 262 -14.08 -7.22 16.81
N MET A 263 -14.62 -6.21 16.12
CA MET A 263 -15.08 -6.32 14.74
C MET A 263 -13.94 -6.57 13.75
N LEU A 264 -12.83 -5.83 13.87
CA LEU A 264 -11.62 -6.01 13.06
C LEU A 264 -11.00 -7.41 13.20
N ARG A 265 -11.09 -8.00 14.40
CA ARG A 265 -10.58 -9.35 14.66
C ARG A 265 -11.50 -10.44 14.12
N LYS A 266 -12.78 -10.14 13.90
CA LYS A 266 -13.71 -11.05 13.23
C LYS A 266 -13.52 -10.97 11.71
N ARG A 267 -14.05 -11.96 11.00
CA ARG A 267 -13.92 -12.10 9.54
C ARG A 267 -15.23 -11.83 8.84
N GLY A 268 -15.14 -11.48 7.56
CA GLY A 268 -16.29 -11.19 6.71
C GLY A 268 -16.90 -9.84 7.09
N LEU A 269 -18.23 -9.79 7.08
CA LEU A 269 -18.99 -8.56 7.23
C LEU A 269 -18.54 -7.65 8.39
N PRO A 270 -18.33 -8.13 9.64
CA PRO A 270 -17.96 -7.24 10.74
C PRO A 270 -16.64 -6.51 10.51
N ALA A 271 -15.67 -7.17 9.88
CA ALA A 271 -14.38 -6.57 9.54
C ALA A 271 -14.56 -5.46 8.48
N THR A 272 -15.29 -5.76 7.41
CA THR A 272 -15.66 -4.77 6.37
C THR A 272 -16.39 -3.57 6.98
N ARG A 273 -17.32 -3.79 7.91
CA ARG A 273 -18.05 -2.71 8.61
C ARG A 273 -17.17 -1.85 9.51
N ALA A 274 -16.16 -2.44 10.15
CA ALA A 274 -15.18 -1.67 10.91
C ALA A 274 -14.29 -0.81 9.98
N VAL A 275 -14.00 -1.28 8.77
CA VAL A 275 -13.32 -0.48 7.74
C VAL A 275 -14.25 0.63 7.22
N ASP A 276 -15.53 0.35 7.02
CA ASP A 276 -16.55 1.36 6.65
C ASP A 276 -16.61 2.48 7.71
N TYR A 277 -16.47 2.16 9.00
CA TYR A 277 -16.37 3.17 10.06
C TYR A 277 -15.17 4.11 9.86
N PHE A 278 -13.97 3.59 9.55
CA PHE A 278 -12.80 4.43 9.31
C PHE A 278 -12.94 5.26 8.03
N ALA A 279 -13.55 4.70 6.99
CA ALA A 279 -13.86 5.41 5.75
C ALA A 279 -14.84 6.56 6.00
N ASN A 280 -15.92 6.29 6.74
CA ASN A 280 -16.90 7.29 7.10
C ASN A 280 -16.30 8.39 7.96
N LEU A 281 -15.55 8.05 9.01
CA LEU A 281 -14.85 9.03 9.85
C LEU A 281 -13.86 9.90 9.03
N SER A 282 -13.23 9.31 8.01
CA SER A 282 -12.34 10.05 7.09
C SER A 282 -13.09 10.96 6.12
N SER A 283 -14.32 10.62 5.77
CA SER A 283 -15.16 11.40 4.85
C SER A 283 -15.88 12.59 5.49
N ILE A 284 -15.90 12.69 6.82
CA ILE A 284 -16.58 13.79 7.52
C ILE A 284 -15.85 15.10 7.23
N GLN A 285 -16.61 16.08 6.73
CA GLN A 285 -16.14 17.42 6.42
C GLN A 285 -16.57 18.42 7.49
N VAL A 286 -15.99 19.62 7.45
CA VAL A 286 -16.35 20.72 8.35
C VAL A 286 -17.82 21.13 8.16
N SER A 287 -18.38 21.01 6.95
CA SER A 287 -19.79 21.28 6.65
C SER A 287 -20.74 20.38 7.43
N ASP A 288 -20.38 19.11 7.59
CA ASP A 288 -21.16 18.14 8.36
C ASP A 288 -21.11 18.47 9.86
N PHE A 289 -19.96 18.96 10.30
CA PHE A 289 -19.79 19.47 11.65
C PHE A 289 -20.58 20.76 11.90
N SER A 290 -20.58 21.71 10.96
CA SER A 290 -21.28 23.00 11.12
C SER A 290 -22.79 22.91 10.91
N GLY A 291 -23.26 21.89 10.19
CA GLY A 291 -24.64 21.77 9.70
C GLY A 291 -24.80 22.34 8.30
N THR A 292 -25.75 21.80 7.54
CA THR A 292 -25.98 22.13 6.11
C THR A 292 -26.50 23.55 5.88
N PHE A 293 -27.16 24.14 6.88
CA PHE A 293 -27.81 25.45 6.76
C PHE A 293 -26.88 26.66 6.93
N ARG A 294 -25.62 26.46 7.35
CA ARG A 294 -24.68 27.55 7.55
C ARG A 294 -23.32 27.29 6.93
N THR A 295 -22.66 28.35 6.49
CA THR A 295 -21.25 28.32 6.09
C THR A 295 -20.36 28.17 7.32
N ALA A 296 -19.44 27.21 7.29
CA ALA A 296 -18.48 26.99 8.38
C ALA A 296 -17.61 28.24 8.61
N VAL A 297 -17.55 28.69 9.86
CA VAL A 297 -16.66 29.78 10.30
C VAL A 297 -15.31 29.17 10.71
N ASP A 298 -14.23 29.96 10.73
CA ASP A 298 -12.89 29.47 11.13
C ASP A 298 -12.88 28.85 12.55
N GLU A 299 -13.75 29.34 13.44
CA GLU A 299 -13.97 28.76 14.77
C GLU A 299 -14.55 27.33 14.70
N ASP A 300 -15.41 27.04 13.72
CA ASP A 300 -15.97 25.70 13.49
C ASP A 300 -14.92 24.76 12.88
N LYS A 301 -14.06 25.29 12.00
CA LYS A 301 -12.91 24.52 11.47
C LYS A 301 -11.98 24.10 12.62
N ALA A 302 -11.58 25.05 13.46
CA ALA A 302 -10.74 24.76 14.63
C ALA A 302 -11.41 23.76 15.59
N ALA A 303 -12.72 23.92 15.82
CA ALA A 303 -13.52 22.99 16.62
C ALA A 303 -13.57 21.57 16.07
N PHE A 304 -13.78 21.45 14.76
CA PHE A 304 -13.84 20.19 14.05
C PHE A 304 -12.49 19.48 14.14
N VAL A 305 -11.39 20.19 13.84
CA VAL A 305 -10.02 19.67 13.96
C VAL A 305 -9.73 19.21 15.39
N GLU A 306 -10.13 19.98 16.40
CA GLU A 306 -9.97 19.61 17.81
C GLU A 306 -10.72 18.31 18.15
N GLN A 307 -11.98 18.18 17.73
CA GLN A 307 -12.79 16.97 18.00
C GLN A 307 -12.27 15.75 17.24
N ARG A 308 -11.95 15.89 15.95
CA ARG A 308 -11.36 14.83 15.13
C ARG A 308 -10.04 14.37 15.73
N THR A 309 -9.17 15.30 16.14
CA THR A 309 -7.92 14.99 16.84
C THR A 309 -8.18 14.30 18.19
N GLY A 310 -9.24 14.67 18.91
CA GLY A 310 -9.66 14.00 20.14
C GLY A 310 -9.99 12.52 19.90
N VAL A 311 -10.76 12.22 18.85
CA VAL A 311 -11.09 10.85 18.42
C VAL A 311 -9.83 10.10 18.02
N LEU A 312 -8.98 10.70 17.18
CA LEU A 312 -7.71 10.11 16.74
C LEU A 312 -6.76 9.81 17.91
N ARG A 313 -6.72 10.67 18.93
CA ARG A 313 -5.95 10.41 20.17
C ARG A 313 -6.49 9.21 20.94
N GLU A 314 -7.81 9.07 21.07
CA GLU A 314 -8.38 7.90 21.74
C GLU A 314 -8.04 6.61 20.97
N TRP A 315 -8.05 6.68 19.64
CA TRP A 315 -7.58 5.59 18.78
C TRP A 315 -6.10 5.27 18.93
N GLU A 316 -5.25 6.29 19.07
CA GLU A 316 -3.81 6.14 19.30
C GLU A 316 -3.52 5.37 20.61
N HIS A 317 -4.34 5.59 21.65
CA HIS A 317 -4.26 4.86 22.92
C HIS A 317 -4.60 3.38 22.73
N GLN A 318 -5.42 3.03 21.73
CA GLN A 318 -5.73 1.65 21.36
C GLN A 318 -4.66 1.06 20.43
N SER A 319 -3.47 0.81 20.98
CA SER A 319 -2.31 0.26 20.25
C SER A 319 -2.54 -1.07 19.52
N ALA A 320 -3.64 -1.77 19.82
CA ALA A 320 -4.01 -3.04 19.21
C ALA A 320 -4.70 -2.92 17.84
N ILE A 321 -5.02 -1.70 17.35
CA ILE A 321 -5.77 -1.52 16.10
C ILE A 321 -4.94 -1.91 14.90
N ILE A 322 -3.72 -1.37 14.78
CA ILE A 322 -2.84 -1.68 13.66
C ILE A 322 -2.54 -3.20 13.58
N PRO A 323 -2.21 -3.89 14.70
CA PRO A 323 -2.14 -5.36 14.70
C PRO A 323 -3.44 -6.06 14.31
N SER A 324 -4.60 -5.49 14.62
CA SER A 324 -5.90 -6.07 14.26
C SER A 324 -6.26 -5.83 12.79
N LEU A 325 -5.81 -4.73 12.18
CA LEU A 325 -5.93 -4.49 10.73
C LEU A 325 -5.21 -5.57 9.94
N PHE A 326 -4.06 -6.07 10.41
CA PHE A 326 -3.32 -7.15 9.74
C PHE A 326 -4.06 -8.50 9.71
N VAL A 327 -5.16 -8.65 10.46
CA VAL A 327 -6.02 -9.86 10.43
C VAL A 327 -7.02 -9.82 9.27
N LEU A 328 -7.27 -8.64 8.70
CA LEU A 328 -8.22 -8.42 7.61
C LEU A 328 -7.76 -9.09 6.30
N GLU A 329 -8.67 -9.16 5.34
CA GLU A 329 -8.32 -9.59 3.98
C GLU A 329 -7.53 -8.49 3.25
N GLU A 330 -6.66 -8.87 2.31
CA GLU A 330 -5.74 -7.93 1.65
C GLU A 330 -6.45 -6.69 1.07
N LYS A 331 -7.61 -6.88 0.42
CA LYS A 331 -8.43 -5.79 -0.13
C LYS A 331 -8.96 -4.84 0.94
N GLU A 332 -9.33 -5.36 2.10
CA GLU A 332 -9.83 -4.57 3.23
C GLU A 332 -8.68 -3.85 3.95
N ILE A 333 -7.47 -4.43 3.97
CA ILE A 333 -6.27 -3.75 4.48
C ILE A 333 -5.94 -2.55 3.58
N GLU A 334 -5.96 -2.74 2.26
CA GLU A 334 -5.73 -1.67 1.28
C GLU A 334 -6.77 -0.55 1.45
N ARG A 335 -8.06 -0.92 1.50
CA ARG A 335 -9.16 0.03 1.72
C ARG A 335 -9.03 0.77 3.05
N ALA A 336 -8.70 0.08 4.14
CA ALA A 336 -8.50 0.69 5.45
C ALA A 336 -7.27 1.62 5.45
N ALA A 337 -6.16 1.20 4.86
CA ALA A 337 -4.92 1.97 4.83
C ALA A 337 -5.02 3.23 3.95
N GLY A 338 -5.93 3.25 2.98
CA GLY A 338 -6.29 4.43 2.18
C GLY A 338 -7.13 5.46 2.93
N THR A 339 -7.62 5.16 4.14
CA THR A 339 -8.36 6.12 4.96
C THR A 339 -7.41 7.06 5.71
N SER A 340 -7.69 8.37 5.69
CA SER A 340 -6.88 9.39 6.40
C SER A 340 -6.70 9.09 7.89
N VAL A 341 -7.71 8.49 8.54
CA VAL A 341 -7.67 8.07 9.94
C VAL A 341 -6.58 7.03 10.18
N ILE A 342 -6.58 5.94 9.41
CA ILE A 342 -5.58 4.89 9.56
C ILE A 342 -4.21 5.40 9.13
N TRP A 343 -4.13 6.22 8.09
CA TRP A 343 -2.88 6.85 7.68
C TRP A 343 -2.23 7.66 8.80
N HIS A 344 -3.02 8.50 9.50
CA HIS A 344 -2.57 9.24 10.67
C HIS A 344 -2.06 8.30 11.78
N MET A 345 -2.80 7.22 12.07
CA MET A 345 -2.39 6.21 13.05
C MET A 345 -1.09 5.49 12.65
N LEU A 346 -0.89 5.21 11.36
CA LEU A 346 0.33 4.60 10.85
C LEU A 346 1.52 5.55 11.02
N ASN A 347 1.36 6.84 10.68
CA ASN A 347 2.41 7.84 10.84
C ASN A 347 2.80 8.03 12.32
N GLU A 348 1.82 8.11 13.23
CA GLU A 348 2.11 8.23 14.66
C GLU A 348 2.69 6.94 15.25
N GLY A 349 2.23 5.78 14.79
CA GLY A 349 2.80 4.51 15.21
C GLY A 349 4.25 4.31 14.72
N LEU A 350 4.58 4.75 13.51
CA LEU A 350 5.96 4.80 13.00
C LEU A 350 6.82 5.80 13.78
N ALA A 351 6.22 6.87 14.31
CA ALA A 351 6.91 7.86 15.14
C ALA A 351 7.20 7.38 16.57
N ARG A 352 6.73 6.17 16.96
CA ARG A 352 6.97 5.64 18.30
C ARG A 352 8.46 5.42 18.56
N PRO A 353 8.99 5.83 19.73
CA PRO A 353 10.39 5.66 20.10
C PRO A 353 10.95 4.26 19.86
N PHE A 354 10.20 3.26 20.31
CA PHE A 354 10.62 1.86 20.23
C PHE A 354 10.76 1.40 18.78
N VAL A 355 9.78 1.73 17.93
CA VAL A 355 9.77 1.35 16.50
C VAL A 355 10.97 1.99 15.80
N ILE A 356 11.19 3.29 15.96
CA ILE A 356 12.34 4.00 15.36
C ILE A 356 13.67 3.42 15.85
N GLY A 357 13.82 3.21 17.15
CA GLY A 357 15.07 2.68 17.74
C GLY A 357 15.39 1.28 17.21
N VAL A 358 14.39 0.42 17.08
CA VAL A 358 14.53 -0.92 16.51
C VAL A 358 14.91 -0.87 15.03
N VAL A 359 14.20 -0.07 14.22
CA VAL A 359 14.44 0.02 12.78
C VAL A 359 15.84 0.55 12.49
N LEU A 360 16.27 1.56 13.25
CA LEU A 360 17.61 2.12 13.15
C LEU A 360 18.68 1.10 13.53
N MET A 361 18.46 0.34 14.61
CA MET A 361 19.34 -0.74 15.03
C MET A 361 19.43 -1.83 13.95
N ASP A 362 18.30 -2.29 13.41
CA ASP A 362 18.26 -3.31 12.35
C ASP A 362 19.00 -2.86 11.08
N LEU A 363 18.83 -1.59 10.69
CA LEU A 363 19.54 -1.01 9.54
C LEU A 363 21.05 -0.96 9.76
N VAL A 364 21.52 -0.42 10.88
CA VAL A 364 22.97 -0.32 11.16
C VAL A 364 23.60 -1.70 11.32
N LEU A 365 22.92 -2.64 11.98
CA LEU A 365 23.39 -4.02 12.10
C LEU A 365 23.45 -4.71 10.73
N HIS A 366 22.51 -4.46 9.83
CA HIS A 366 22.54 -5.00 8.48
C HIS A 366 23.73 -4.46 7.67
N ILE A 367 23.98 -3.14 7.72
CA ILE A 367 25.15 -2.54 7.07
C ILE A 367 26.45 -3.09 7.68
N THR A 368 26.50 -3.24 9.00
CA THR A 368 27.67 -3.82 9.71
C THR A 368 27.88 -5.28 9.30
N LEU A 369 26.81 -6.06 9.11
CA LEU A 369 26.87 -7.42 8.61
C LEU A 369 27.47 -7.47 7.20
N MET A 370 27.03 -6.60 6.30
CA MET A 370 27.57 -6.51 4.94
C MET A 370 29.06 -6.14 4.93
N LEU A 371 29.47 -5.16 5.74
CA LEU A 371 30.87 -4.73 5.84
C LEU A 371 31.76 -5.82 6.45
N SER A 372 31.29 -6.49 7.50
CA SER A 372 32.01 -7.59 8.15
C SER A 372 32.13 -8.81 7.23
N PHE A 373 31.06 -9.12 6.48
CA PHE A 373 31.07 -10.21 5.51
C PHE A 373 32.02 -9.91 4.34
N ARG A 374 32.03 -8.68 3.82
CA ARG A 374 32.99 -8.25 2.80
C ARG A 374 34.43 -8.32 3.30
N ALA A 375 34.69 -7.86 4.54
CA ALA A 375 36.00 -7.95 5.17
C ALA A 375 36.48 -9.40 5.34
N LYS A 376 35.55 -10.33 5.61
CA LYS A 376 35.84 -11.76 5.67
C LYS A 376 36.24 -12.34 4.31
N VAL A 377 35.56 -11.96 3.23
CA VAL A 377 35.78 -12.51 1.88
C VAL A 377 37.06 -11.96 1.24
N MET A 378 37.49 -10.75 1.62
CA MET A 378 38.74 -10.20 1.10
C MET A 378 39.94 -11.00 1.66
N PRO A 379 40.82 -11.53 0.79
CA PRO A 379 41.97 -12.32 1.21
C PRO A 379 43.01 -11.43 1.92
N SER A 380 42.79 -11.19 3.21
CA SER A 380 43.81 -10.65 4.10
C SER A 380 44.75 -11.78 4.51
N GLN A 381 46.05 -11.58 4.35
CA GLN A 381 47.08 -12.54 4.76
C GLN A 381 47.08 -12.84 6.28
N ASN A 382 46.36 -12.03 7.07
CA ASN A 382 46.12 -12.29 8.48
C ASN A 382 44.65 -12.66 8.68
N THR A 383 44.39 -13.94 8.97
CA THR A 383 43.06 -14.46 9.31
C THR A 383 42.57 -13.86 10.63
N GLU A 384 41.95 -12.70 10.57
CA GLU A 384 41.37 -12.08 11.77
C GLU A 384 40.13 -12.85 12.21
N VAL A 385 40.12 -13.29 13.47
CA VAL A 385 38.98 -13.96 14.11
C VAL A 385 37.80 -12.99 14.29
N VAL A 386 38.06 -11.68 14.28
CA VAL A 386 37.11 -10.63 14.66
C VAL A 386 35.93 -10.48 13.69
N PRO A 387 36.11 -10.35 12.36
CA PRO A 387 34.98 -10.21 11.42
C PRO A 387 34.03 -11.42 11.46
N THR A 388 34.59 -12.63 11.61
CA THR A 388 33.80 -13.87 11.71
C THR A 388 32.91 -13.88 12.94
N ALA A 389 33.42 -13.44 14.10
CA ALA A 389 32.62 -13.35 15.33
C ALA A 389 31.48 -12.33 15.20
N VAL A 390 31.71 -11.21 14.51
CA VAL A 390 30.68 -10.17 14.28
C VAL A 390 29.60 -10.67 13.33
N VAL A 391 29.99 -11.31 12.21
CA VAL A 391 29.04 -11.95 11.31
C VAL A 391 28.17 -12.97 12.06
N GLN A 392 28.76 -13.79 12.95
CA GLN A 392 27.99 -14.73 13.78
C GLN A 392 27.04 -14.03 14.74
N ALA A 393 27.52 -13.04 15.50
CA ALA A 393 26.71 -12.31 16.47
C ALA A 393 25.51 -11.61 15.81
N THR A 394 25.74 -10.92 14.69
CA THR A 394 24.68 -10.23 13.94
C THR A 394 23.72 -11.20 13.24
N THR A 395 24.20 -12.35 12.80
CA THR A 395 23.32 -13.39 12.24
C THR A 395 22.43 -14.02 13.32
N ILE A 396 22.97 -14.26 14.52
CA ILE A 396 22.19 -14.71 15.68
C ILE A 396 21.15 -13.65 16.07
N PHE A 397 21.53 -12.37 16.06
CA PHE A 397 20.61 -11.25 16.27
C PHE A 397 19.41 -11.34 15.32
N PHE A 398 19.65 -11.42 14.01
CA PHE A 398 18.57 -11.48 13.02
C PHE A 398 17.74 -12.75 13.10
N LEU A 399 18.35 -13.90 13.42
CA LEU A 399 17.64 -15.16 13.62
C LEU A 399 16.69 -15.08 14.82
N VAL A 400 17.18 -14.61 15.96
CA VAL A 400 16.38 -14.44 17.18
C VAL A 400 15.28 -13.41 16.93
N ARG A 401 15.62 -12.29 16.30
CA ARG A 401 14.70 -11.22 15.92
C ARG A 401 13.53 -11.73 15.08
N LYS A 402 13.79 -12.36 13.93
CA LYS A 402 12.76 -12.91 13.03
C LYS A 402 11.98 -14.05 13.68
N GLY A 403 12.62 -14.83 14.54
CA GLY A 403 11.94 -15.87 15.33
C GLY A 403 10.89 -15.28 16.28
N ILE A 404 11.18 -14.16 16.94
CA ILE A 404 10.25 -13.50 17.86
C ILE A 404 9.09 -12.86 17.10
N GLU A 405 9.35 -12.19 15.98
CA GLU A 405 8.31 -11.64 15.11
C GLU A 405 7.34 -12.74 14.68
N GLY A 406 7.86 -13.88 14.21
CA GLY A 406 7.04 -15.04 13.87
C GLY A 406 6.21 -15.57 15.06
N LEU A 407 6.80 -15.66 16.25
CA LEU A 407 6.09 -16.08 17.48
C LEU A 407 5.02 -15.07 17.92
N ALA A 408 5.29 -13.78 17.78
CA ALA A 408 4.35 -12.71 18.10
C ALA A 408 3.14 -12.73 17.15
N LEU A 409 3.36 -12.91 15.85
CA LEU A 409 2.29 -13.06 14.85
C LEU A 409 1.50 -14.36 15.04
N LEU A 410 2.17 -15.46 15.41
CA LEU A 410 1.49 -16.73 15.71
C LEU A 410 0.50 -16.58 16.88
N LYS A 411 0.81 -15.70 17.86
CA LYS A 411 -0.09 -15.38 18.98
C LYS A 411 -1.37 -14.67 18.52
N ILE A 412 -1.31 -13.85 17.47
CA ILE A 412 -2.48 -13.18 16.88
C ILE A 412 -3.34 -14.19 16.13
N GLY A 413 -2.71 -15.04 15.31
CA GLY A 413 -3.40 -16.14 14.67
C GLY A 413 -2.58 -16.88 13.61
N ARG A 414 -2.86 -18.17 13.43
CA ARG A 414 -2.16 -19.04 12.46
C ARG A 414 -2.24 -18.54 11.02
N ARG A 415 -3.36 -17.91 10.62
CA ARG A 415 -3.55 -17.39 9.26
C ARG A 415 -2.67 -16.16 8.99
N VAL A 416 -2.54 -15.27 9.96
CA VAL A 416 -1.65 -14.11 9.90
C VAL A 416 -0.19 -14.56 9.75
N PHE A 417 0.22 -15.55 10.55
CA PHE A 417 1.54 -16.17 10.43
C PHE A 417 1.76 -16.85 9.06
N GLN A 418 0.74 -17.52 8.49
CA GLN A 418 0.85 -18.08 7.14
C GLN A 418 0.97 -17.00 6.06
N SER A 419 0.29 -15.87 6.22
CA SER A 419 0.43 -14.72 5.32
C SER A 419 1.85 -14.16 5.40
N TYR A 420 2.38 -14.00 6.62
CA TYR A 420 3.75 -13.57 6.87
C TYR A 420 4.78 -14.47 6.18
N LEU A 421 4.62 -15.80 6.26
CA LEU A 421 5.53 -16.75 5.60
C LEU A 421 5.40 -16.79 4.07
N LYS A 422 4.27 -16.34 3.52
CA LYS A 422 4.05 -16.25 2.06
C LYS A 422 4.57 -14.95 1.47
N ASP A 423 4.84 -13.95 2.30
CA ASP A 423 5.41 -12.69 1.82
C ASP A 423 6.83 -12.92 1.29
N VAL A 424 7.04 -12.54 0.04
CA VAL A 424 8.28 -12.76 -0.71
C VAL A 424 9.48 -12.12 0.01
N TRP A 425 9.26 -10.95 0.62
CA TRP A 425 10.32 -10.23 1.35
C TRP A 425 10.76 -10.96 2.61
N ASN A 426 9.82 -11.56 3.34
CA ASN A 426 10.14 -12.38 4.51
C ASN A 426 10.87 -13.67 4.13
N ILE A 427 10.55 -14.25 2.98
CA ILE A 427 11.28 -15.41 2.43
C ILE A 427 12.73 -15.00 2.13
N PHE A 428 12.96 -13.88 1.44
CA PHE A 428 14.31 -13.37 1.17
C PHE A 428 15.09 -13.07 2.44
N ASP A 429 14.45 -12.47 3.45
CA ASP A 429 15.08 -12.20 4.75
C ASP A 429 15.54 -13.49 5.44
N ILE A 430 14.68 -14.52 5.47
CA ILE A 430 15.00 -15.82 6.09
C ILE A 430 16.11 -16.53 5.30
N LEU A 431 16.03 -16.53 3.96
CA LEU A 431 17.05 -17.12 3.10
C LEU A 431 18.41 -16.42 3.27
N ALA A 432 18.43 -15.09 3.33
CA ALA A 432 19.66 -14.32 3.57
C ALA A 432 20.31 -14.70 4.90
N ILE A 433 19.53 -14.87 5.98
CA ILE A 433 20.03 -15.31 7.28
C ILE A 433 20.61 -16.73 7.18
N VAL A 434 19.86 -17.67 6.59
CA VAL A 434 20.29 -19.08 6.47
C VAL A 434 21.56 -19.20 5.63
N PHE A 435 21.60 -18.52 4.47
CA PHE A 435 22.78 -18.54 3.60
C PHE A 435 23.99 -17.87 4.26
N THR A 436 23.81 -16.81 5.03
CA THR A 436 24.90 -16.20 5.80
C THR A 436 25.46 -17.17 6.85
N VAL A 437 24.62 -17.96 7.52
CA VAL A 437 25.08 -19.02 8.44
C VAL A 437 25.90 -20.08 7.70
N ILE A 438 25.42 -20.52 6.53
CA ILE A 438 26.08 -21.55 5.72
C ILE A 438 27.42 -21.03 5.16
N ALA A 439 27.45 -19.83 4.60
CA ALA A 439 28.65 -19.17 4.07
C ALA A 439 29.66 -18.89 5.18
N ASN A 440 29.19 -18.82 6.43
CA ASN A 440 30.11 -18.72 7.54
C ASN A 440 30.88 -20.02 7.81
N ARG A 441 30.37 -21.16 7.34
CA ARG A 441 30.96 -22.50 7.48
C ARG A 441 31.65 -22.97 6.20
N VAL A 442 31.07 -22.64 5.05
CA VAL A 442 31.52 -23.03 3.71
C VAL A 442 32.15 -21.81 3.07
N ASP A 443 33.48 -21.81 2.95
CA ASP A 443 34.22 -20.70 2.35
C ASP A 443 34.39 -20.91 0.84
N GLU A 444 33.27 -20.87 0.12
CA GLU A 444 33.26 -20.93 -1.34
C GLU A 444 32.98 -19.55 -1.94
N PRO A 445 33.84 -19.04 -2.85
CA PRO A 445 33.73 -17.67 -3.36
C PRO A 445 32.43 -17.42 -4.11
N ASN A 446 31.97 -18.40 -4.91
CA ASN A 446 30.72 -18.31 -5.65
C ASN A 446 29.50 -18.23 -4.71
N PHE A 447 29.53 -19.00 -3.62
CA PHE A 447 28.46 -18.98 -2.63
C PHE A 447 28.48 -17.67 -1.83
N ASN A 448 29.66 -17.16 -1.48
CA ASN A 448 29.83 -15.88 -0.82
C ASN A 448 29.27 -14.72 -1.67
N ALA A 449 29.46 -14.74 -3.00
CA ALA A 449 28.87 -13.77 -3.91
C ALA A 449 27.34 -13.83 -3.90
N LEU A 450 26.75 -15.03 -3.91
CA LEU A 450 25.29 -15.21 -3.81
C LEU A 450 24.73 -14.65 -2.49
N VAL A 451 25.43 -14.90 -1.37
CA VAL A 451 25.04 -14.33 -0.06
C VAL A 451 25.07 -12.81 -0.10
N LEU A 452 26.08 -12.22 -0.73
CA LEU A 452 26.17 -10.76 -0.86
C LEU A 452 25.00 -10.19 -1.66
N ILE A 453 24.58 -10.84 -2.75
CA ILE A 453 23.38 -10.46 -3.51
C ILE A 453 22.13 -10.51 -2.62
N MET A 454 21.97 -11.57 -1.82
CA MET A 454 20.83 -11.70 -0.90
C MET A 454 20.84 -10.62 0.19
N LEU A 455 22.01 -10.25 0.71
CA LEU A 455 22.14 -9.14 1.67
C LEU A 455 21.79 -7.79 1.04
N TRP A 456 22.12 -7.55 -0.23
CA TRP A 456 21.68 -6.36 -0.97
C TRP A 456 20.17 -6.34 -1.21
N MET A 457 19.55 -7.48 -1.55
CA MET A 457 18.09 -7.58 -1.68
C MET A 457 17.38 -7.21 -0.37
N LYS A 458 17.97 -7.55 0.78
CA LYS A 458 17.46 -7.12 2.09
C LYS A 458 17.56 -5.61 2.32
N VAL A 459 18.54 -4.91 1.72
CA VAL A 459 18.58 -3.43 1.76
C VAL A 459 17.35 -2.84 1.07
N LEU A 460 16.91 -3.41 -0.05
CA LEU A 460 15.68 -2.98 -0.73
C LEU A 460 14.44 -3.19 0.15
N SER A 461 14.40 -4.29 0.92
CA SER A 461 13.35 -4.54 1.91
C SER A 461 13.25 -3.42 2.95
N PHE A 462 14.39 -2.94 3.47
CA PHE A 462 14.43 -1.80 4.40
C PHE A 462 14.02 -0.48 3.74
N LEU A 463 14.51 -0.20 2.52
CA LEU A 463 14.18 1.03 1.80
C LEU A 463 12.68 1.16 1.54
N LYS A 464 12.01 0.03 1.25
CA LYS A 464 10.55 -0.04 1.11
C LYS A 464 9.79 0.33 2.39
N ALA A 465 10.37 0.13 3.57
CA ALA A 465 9.68 0.46 4.83
C ALA A 465 9.86 1.94 5.23
N ILE A 466 10.96 2.58 4.83
CA ILE A 466 11.36 3.90 5.34
C ILE A 466 10.77 5.05 4.49
N ASN A 467 10.94 5.00 3.17
CA ASN A 467 10.59 6.13 2.29
C ASN A 467 9.44 5.76 1.36
N LEU A 468 8.38 6.58 1.34
CA LEU A 468 7.20 6.43 0.47
C LEU A 468 7.56 6.38 -1.02
N GLU A 469 8.41 7.28 -1.50
CA GLU A 469 8.81 7.35 -2.90
C GLU A 469 9.58 6.09 -3.31
N MET A 470 10.51 5.64 -2.45
CA MET A 470 11.26 4.41 -2.71
C MET A 470 10.38 3.17 -2.60
N ALA A 471 9.44 3.14 -1.67
CA ALA A 471 8.54 2.02 -1.49
C ALA A 471 7.57 1.85 -2.67
N THR A 472 6.98 2.96 -3.14
CA THR A 472 6.12 2.95 -4.33
C THR A 472 6.91 2.52 -5.57
N PHE A 473 8.15 2.99 -5.73
CA PHE A 473 9.04 2.54 -6.80
C PHE A 473 9.37 1.04 -6.71
N ILE A 474 9.75 0.53 -5.54
CA ILE A 474 10.07 -0.89 -5.34
C ILE A 474 8.84 -1.77 -5.55
N LEU A 475 7.68 -1.37 -5.04
CA LEU A 475 6.41 -2.08 -5.25
C LEU A 475 6.01 -2.09 -6.72
N ALA A 476 6.16 -0.96 -7.42
CA ALA A 476 5.95 -0.88 -8.86
C ALA A 476 6.88 -1.80 -9.63
N LEU A 477 8.17 -1.85 -9.28
CA LEU A 477 9.16 -2.74 -9.88
C LEU A 477 8.78 -4.22 -9.68
N VAL A 478 8.35 -4.61 -8.48
CA VAL A 478 7.88 -5.98 -8.23
C VAL A 478 6.65 -6.31 -9.08
N GLN A 479 5.71 -5.39 -9.22
CA GLN A 479 4.53 -5.59 -10.05
C GLN A 479 4.91 -5.76 -11.53
N ILE A 480 5.82 -4.91 -12.04
CA ILE A 480 6.36 -5.01 -13.39
C ILE A 480 7.05 -6.36 -13.62
N LEU A 481 7.84 -6.85 -12.67
CA LEU A 481 8.49 -8.16 -12.78
C LEU A 481 7.48 -9.31 -12.87
N ILE A 482 6.36 -9.22 -12.14
CA ILE A 482 5.28 -10.22 -12.21
C ILE A 482 4.62 -10.21 -13.58
N ASP A 483 4.36 -9.02 -14.14
CA ASP A 483 3.74 -8.87 -15.45
C ASP A 483 4.68 -9.30 -16.59
N ILE A 484 5.99 -9.01 -16.47
CA ILE A 484 7.03 -9.46 -17.40
C ILE A 484 7.14 -10.99 -17.43
N ARG A 485 6.78 -11.73 -16.37
CA ARG A 485 6.94 -13.20 -16.32
C ARG A 485 6.34 -13.92 -17.53
N SER A 486 5.16 -13.51 -17.98
CA SER A 486 4.49 -14.12 -19.14
C SER A 486 5.26 -13.82 -20.43
N PHE A 487 5.78 -12.60 -20.57
CA PHE A 487 6.64 -12.22 -21.69
C PHE A 487 7.99 -12.97 -21.66
N ALA A 488 8.63 -13.08 -20.50
CA ALA A 488 9.89 -13.79 -20.32
C ALA A 488 9.75 -15.27 -20.70
N PHE A 489 8.60 -15.89 -20.45
CA PHE A 489 8.32 -17.25 -20.91
C PHE A 489 8.28 -17.35 -22.44
N VAL A 490 7.60 -16.42 -23.13
CA VAL A 490 7.57 -16.37 -24.60
C VAL A 490 8.97 -16.12 -25.16
N LEU A 491 9.72 -15.19 -24.56
CA LEU A 491 11.10 -14.90 -24.94
C LEU A 491 11.99 -16.14 -24.79
N LEU A 492 11.89 -16.85 -23.67
CA LEU A 492 12.64 -18.07 -23.41
C LEU A 492 12.32 -19.17 -24.44
N VAL A 493 11.06 -19.34 -24.83
CA VAL A 493 10.68 -20.28 -25.91
C VAL A 493 11.31 -19.89 -27.24
N ILE A 494 11.34 -18.60 -27.57
CA ILE A 494 11.96 -18.10 -28.81
C ILE A 494 13.48 -18.31 -28.78
N ILE A 495 14.15 -18.02 -27.66
CA ILE A 495 15.60 -18.29 -27.48
C ILE A 495 15.89 -19.78 -27.64
N MET A 496 15.09 -20.66 -27.02
CA MET A 496 15.26 -22.10 -27.16
C MET A 496 15.03 -22.57 -28.60
N MET A 497 13.98 -22.08 -29.27
CA MET A 497 13.64 -22.44 -30.64
C MET A 497 14.76 -22.06 -31.63
N PHE A 498 15.26 -20.82 -31.56
CA PHE A 498 16.34 -20.38 -32.44
C PHE A 498 17.70 -20.96 -32.03
N GLY A 499 17.94 -21.17 -30.74
CA GLY A 499 19.17 -21.81 -30.25
C GLY A 499 19.30 -23.24 -30.72
N ASP A 500 18.21 -24.02 -30.66
CA ASP A 500 18.17 -25.38 -31.19
C ASP A 500 18.32 -25.41 -32.71
N ALA A 501 17.63 -24.51 -33.43
CA ALA A 501 17.76 -24.39 -34.88
C ALA A 501 19.20 -24.05 -35.32
N MET A 502 19.85 -23.11 -34.64
CA MET A 502 21.24 -22.72 -34.91
C MET A 502 22.20 -23.87 -34.59
N HIS A 503 22.04 -24.54 -33.44
CA HIS A 503 22.85 -25.71 -33.07
C HIS A 503 22.74 -26.82 -34.14
N VAL A 504 21.54 -27.12 -34.63
CA VAL A 504 21.34 -28.11 -35.70
C VAL A 504 21.97 -27.66 -37.03
N ILE A 505 21.86 -26.38 -37.39
CA ILE A 505 22.47 -25.87 -38.63
C ILE A 505 23.99 -25.97 -38.57
N PHE A 506 24.62 -25.56 -37.47
CA PHE A 506 26.08 -25.63 -37.31
C PHE A 506 26.59 -27.08 -37.25
N THR A 507 25.86 -27.99 -36.60
CA THR A 507 26.27 -29.41 -36.52
C THR A 507 26.01 -30.20 -37.81
N SER A 508 25.02 -29.81 -38.62
CA SER A 508 24.68 -30.51 -39.86
C SER A 508 25.40 -29.97 -41.10
N THR A 509 25.86 -28.72 -41.08
CA THR A 509 26.62 -28.14 -42.19
C THR A 509 27.99 -28.84 -42.26
N ASP A 510 28.34 -29.32 -43.45
CA ASP A 510 29.60 -29.99 -43.78
C ASP A 510 29.93 -31.24 -42.93
N ASN A 511 28.91 -32.05 -42.60
CA ASN A 511 29.05 -33.28 -41.80
C ASN A 511 29.69 -33.05 -40.41
N GLY A 512 29.57 -31.85 -39.85
CA GLY A 512 30.20 -31.48 -38.58
C GLY A 512 31.63 -30.99 -38.71
N ALA A 513 32.16 -30.84 -39.94
CA ALA A 513 33.52 -30.32 -40.16
C ALA A 513 33.73 -28.92 -39.56
N PHE A 514 32.68 -28.09 -39.46
CA PHE A 514 32.73 -26.79 -38.78
C PHE A 514 33.02 -26.88 -37.28
N CYS A 515 32.69 -28.00 -36.65
CA CYS A 515 32.97 -28.25 -35.24
C CYS A 515 34.23 -29.12 -35.03
N GLU A 516 34.81 -29.66 -36.10
CA GLU A 516 36.07 -30.39 -36.06
C GLU A 516 37.22 -29.39 -36.21
N VAL A 517 37.71 -28.91 -35.06
CA VAL A 517 38.94 -28.11 -34.99
C VAL A 517 40.10 -28.95 -35.54
N GLU A 518 40.70 -28.57 -36.67
CA GLU A 518 41.98 -29.16 -37.11
C GLU A 518 43.02 -28.89 -36.01
N GLU A 519 43.79 -29.92 -35.61
CA GLU A 519 44.79 -29.83 -34.54
C GLU A 519 45.79 -28.67 -34.80
N GLY A 520 45.53 -27.49 -34.22
CA GLY A 520 46.41 -26.33 -34.28
C GLY A 520 45.76 -24.98 -34.63
N GLU A 521 44.52 -24.94 -35.12
CA GLU A 521 43.78 -23.68 -35.28
C GLU A 521 42.83 -23.47 -34.10
N GLU A 522 42.91 -22.31 -33.43
CA GLU A 522 41.93 -21.95 -32.40
C GLU A 522 40.62 -21.59 -33.10
N LEU A 523 39.56 -22.35 -32.83
CA LEU A 523 38.22 -21.99 -33.31
C LEU A 523 37.82 -20.66 -32.67
N ASP A 524 37.17 -19.80 -33.43
CA ASP A 524 36.59 -18.58 -32.90
C ASP A 524 35.63 -18.92 -31.75
N ASP A 525 35.84 -18.31 -30.58
CA ASP A 525 35.17 -18.64 -29.32
C ASP A 525 33.64 -18.63 -29.49
N ASN A 526 33.15 -17.72 -30.33
CA ASN A 526 31.73 -17.53 -30.60
C ASN A 526 31.10 -18.64 -31.46
N VAL A 527 31.88 -19.28 -32.34
CA VAL A 527 31.44 -20.46 -33.10
C VAL A 527 31.55 -21.72 -32.24
N ALA A 528 32.60 -21.78 -31.41
CA ALA A 528 32.82 -22.89 -30.50
C ALA A 528 31.66 -23.08 -29.51
N ASP A 529 30.98 -22.01 -29.11
CA ASP A 529 29.80 -22.02 -28.25
C ASP A 529 28.62 -22.83 -28.84
N PHE A 530 28.46 -22.86 -30.16
CA PHE A 530 27.42 -23.67 -30.83
C PHE A 530 27.79 -25.16 -30.92
N CYS A 531 29.09 -25.48 -30.83
CA CYS A 531 29.63 -26.83 -30.98
C CYS A 531 29.86 -27.57 -29.65
N THR A 532 30.16 -26.86 -28.54
CA THR A 532 30.67 -27.48 -27.29
C THR A 532 29.59 -28.05 -26.37
N SER A 533 28.34 -27.61 -26.44
CA SER A 533 27.20 -28.23 -25.75
C SER A 533 25.86 -27.63 -26.19
N SER A 534 24.75 -28.32 -25.96
CA SER A 534 23.40 -27.75 -26.21
C SER A 534 23.10 -26.52 -25.33
N GLY A 535 23.75 -26.38 -24.16
CA GLY A 535 23.49 -25.29 -23.22
C GLY A 535 24.11 -23.95 -23.63
N THR A 536 25.36 -23.97 -24.11
CA THR A 536 26.11 -22.78 -24.54
C THR A 536 25.46 -22.10 -25.74
N SER A 537 24.85 -22.88 -26.64
CA SER A 537 24.07 -22.37 -27.77
C SER A 537 22.91 -21.45 -27.34
N PHE A 538 22.20 -21.77 -26.24
CA PHE A 538 21.11 -20.92 -25.73
C PHE A 538 21.63 -19.62 -25.10
N LEU A 539 22.77 -19.67 -24.42
CA LEU A 539 23.42 -18.47 -23.87
C LEU A 539 23.94 -17.56 -24.98
N ARG A 540 24.51 -18.12 -26.05
CA ARG A 540 24.92 -17.35 -27.22
C ARG A 540 23.72 -16.67 -27.88
N MET A 541 22.59 -17.36 -28.04
CA MET A 541 21.36 -16.71 -28.54
C MET A 541 20.87 -15.58 -27.64
N TYR A 542 20.97 -15.72 -26.32
CA TYR A 542 20.68 -14.64 -25.40
C TYR A 542 21.66 -13.45 -25.55
N GLY A 543 22.96 -13.72 -25.74
CA GLY A 543 23.96 -12.70 -26.08
C GLY A 543 23.60 -11.96 -27.37
N LEU A 544 23.19 -12.68 -28.41
CA LEU A 544 22.70 -12.10 -29.67
C LEU A 544 21.50 -11.16 -29.45
N LEU A 545 20.60 -11.47 -28.51
CA LEU A 545 19.47 -10.60 -28.16
C LEU A 545 19.92 -9.28 -27.53
N LEU A 546 20.99 -9.33 -26.74
CA LEU A 546 21.60 -8.15 -26.10
C LEU A 546 22.46 -7.33 -27.06
N GLY A 547 22.69 -7.83 -28.29
CA GLY A 547 23.51 -7.18 -29.31
C GLY A 547 24.98 -7.59 -29.27
N ASP A 548 25.34 -8.63 -28.53
CA ASP A 548 26.69 -9.21 -28.51
C ASP A 548 26.87 -10.15 -29.71
N PHE A 549 27.31 -9.60 -30.84
CA PHE A 549 27.58 -10.37 -32.05
C PHE A 549 28.64 -9.75 -32.95
N GLU A 550 29.46 -10.59 -33.57
CA GLU A 550 30.37 -10.20 -34.64
C GLU A 550 29.83 -10.67 -36.00
N LEU A 551 29.60 -9.73 -36.92
CA LEU A 551 29.04 -10.05 -38.25
C LEU A 551 29.93 -10.99 -39.09
N GLY A 552 31.22 -11.08 -38.78
CA GLY A 552 32.19 -11.91 -39.50
C GLY A 552 31.84 -13.40 -39.45
N GLU A 553 31.44 -13.87 -38.27
CA GLU A 553 31.13 -15.28 -37.98
C GLU A 553 29.91 -15.78 -38.74
N TYR A 554 28.87 -14.96 -38.82
CA TYR A 554 27.58 -15.38 -39.39
C TYR A 554 27.51 -15.25 -40.91
N ARG A 555 28.53 -14.65 -41.56
CA ARG A 555 28.55 -14.38 -43.00
C ARG A 555 28.94 -15.60 -43.85
N GLN A 556 29.52 -16.63 -43.23
CA GLN A 556 30.07 -17.78 -43.95
C GLN A 556 28.99 -18.63 -44.63
N ASN A 557 27.78 -18.69 -44.06
CA ASN A 557 26.67 -19.47 -44.60
C ASN A 557 25.40 -18.63 -44.75
N VAL A 558 24.84 -18.59 -45.97
CA VAL A 558 23.64 -17.82 -46.31
C VAL A 558 22.44 -18.21 -45.44
N ILE A 559 22.31 -19.49 -45.07
CA ILE A 559 21.22 -19.98 -44.22
C ILE A 559 21.37 -19.43 -42.80
N VAL A 560 22.60 -19.45 -42.26
CA VAL A 560 22.93 -18.91 -40.94
C VAL A 560 22.70 -17.40 -40.90
N THR A 561 23.18 -16.67 -41.92
CA THR A 561 22.91 -15.23 -42.06
C THR A 561 21.41 -14.95 -42.13
N GLY A 562 20.66 -15.75 -42.88
CA GLY A 562 19.21 -15.62 -42.99
C GLY A 562 18.48 -15.83 -41.66
N MET A 563 18.83 -16.89 -40.92
CA MET A 563 18.29 -17.15 -39.58
C MET A 563 18.64 -16.05 -38.58
N PHE A 564 19.86 -15.54 -38.62
CA PHE A 564 20.30 -14.41 -37.81
C PHE A 564 19.44 -13.16 -38.09
N ILE A 565 19.23 -12.78 -39.36
CA ILE A 565 18.39 -11.63 -39.71
C ILE A 565 16.95 -11.80 -39.19
N VAL A 566 16.37 -12.98 -39.36
CA VAL A 566 15.02 -13.29 -38.87
C VAL A 566 14.98 -13.18 -37.33
N TYR A 567 15.97 -13.74 -36.64
CA TYR A 567 16.09 -13.65 -35.18
C TYR A 567 16.22 -12.20 -34.71
N THR A 568 17.03 -11.36 -35.34
CA THR A 568 17.15 -9.94 -34.96
C THR A 568 15.84 -9.18 -35.17
N ILE A 569 15.13 -9.43 -36.27
CA ILE A 569 13.83 -8.79 -36.53
C ILE A 569 12.79 -9.22 -35.48
N PHE A 570 12.66 -10.51 -35.20
CA PHE A 570 11.68 -10.99 -34.23
C PHE A 570 12.10 -10.68 -32.77
N GLY A 571 13.30 -11.09 -32.37
CA GLY A 571 13.82 -10.96 -31.01
C GLY A 571 14.10 -9.52 -30.60
N VAL A 572 14.91 -8.80 -31.38
CA VAL A 572 15.34 -7.44 -31.00
C VAL A 572 14.28 -6.41 -31.39
N ILE A 573 13.80 -6.41 -32.63
CA ILE A 573 12.89 -5.34 -33.08
C ILE A 573 11.46 -5.57 -32.57
N MET A 574 10.89 -6.76 -32.70
CA MET A 574 9.50 -6.97 -32.27
C MET A 574 9.37 -7.16 -30.75
N LEU A 575 10.09 -8.13 -30.16
CA LEU A 575 9.88 -8.47 -28.74
C LEU A 575 10.33 -7.35 -27.79
N LEU A 576 11.43 -6.63 -28.07
CA LEU A 576 11.86 -5.52 -27.21
C LEU A 576 10.85 -4.37 -27.20
N ASN A 577 10.29 -4.02 -28.36
CA ASN A 577 9.23 -3.01 -28.45
C ASN A 577 7.96 -3.43 -27.71
N VAL A 578 7.59 -4.72 -27.78
CA VAL A 578 6.47 -5.28 -27.01
C VAL A 578 6.77 -5.25 -25.51
N LEU A 579 8.00 -5.57 -25.09
CA LEU A 579 8.41 -5.49 -23.68
C LEU A 579 8.27 -4.07 -23.14
N ILE A 580 8.76 -3.06 -23.88
CA ILE A 580 8.65 -1.65 -23.48
C ILE A 580 7.17 -1.26 -23.33
N ALA A 581 6.31 -1.67 -24.27
CA ALA A 581 4.87 -1.39 -24.19
C ALA A 581 4.22 -2.03 -22.95
N VAL A 582 4.53 -3.29 -22.66
CA VAL A 582 4.03 -4.00 -21.47
C VAL A 582 4.52 -3.34 -20.19
N VAL A 583 5.81 -3.00 -20.11
CA VAL A 583 6.39 -2.33 -18.94
C VAL A 583 5.77 -0.94 -18.73
N SER A 584 5.51 -0.19 -19.79
CA SER A 584 4.88 1.14 -19.69
C SER A 584 3.46 1.07 -19.15
N ASP A 585 2.65 0.10 -19.59
CA ASP A 585 1.28 -0.10 -19.10
C ASP A 585 1.28 -0.58 -17.64
N SER A 586 2.12 -1.56 -17.33
CA SER A 586 2.31 -2.07 -15.97
C SER A 586 2.79 -0.98 -15.01
N TYR A 587 3.71 -0.11 -15.43
CA TYR A 587 4.19 1.01 -14.63
C TYR A 587 3.04 1.98 -14.32
N ALA A 588 2.30 2.43 -15.34
CA ALA A 588 1.17 3.35 -15.16
C ALA A 588 0.11 2.78 -14.20
N LYS A 589 -0.25 1.50 -14.36
CA LYS A 589 -1.16 0.79 -13.46
C LYS A 589 -0.61 0.70 -12.04
N SER A 590 0.67 0.39 -11.89
CA SER A 590 1.31 0.24 -10.57
C SER A 590 1.41 1.57 -9.81
N THR A 591 1.62 2.69 -10.51
CA THR A 591 1.65 4.02 -9.90
C THR A 591 0.27 4.39 -9.34
N MET A 592 -0.82 4.04 -10.03
CA MET A 592 -2.18 4.27 -9.54
C MET A 592 -2.48 3.46 -8.26
N ILE A 593 -2.01 2.21 -8.20
CA ILE A 593 -2.24 1.28 -7.08
C ILE A 593 -1.18 1.47 -5.96
N GLY A 594 -0.13 2.25 -6.24
CA GLY A 594 1.06 2.36 -5.39
C GLY A 594 0.77 2.88 -3.98
N LYS A 595 -0.17 3.82 -3.84
CA LYS A 595 -0.57 4.37 -2.52
C LYS A 595 -1.21 3.31 -1.64
N ASP A 596 -2.13 2.52 -2.19
CA ASP A 596 -2.85 1.48 -1.46
C ASP A 596 -1.90 0.34 -1.05
N LEU A 597 -1.03 -0.09 -1.96
CA LEU A 597 -0.01 -1.10 -1.69
C LEU A 597 1.00 -0.63 -0.65
N PHE A 598 1.33 0.66 -0.65
CA PHE A 598 2.20 1.25 0.34
C PHE A 598 1.54 1.29 1.72
N GLY A 599 0.28 1.72 1.79
CA GLY A 599 -0.51 1.67 3.01
C GLY A 599 -0.56 0.25 3.60
N ARG A 600 -0.82 -0.76 2.76
CA ARG A 600 -0.77 -2.17 3.15
C ARG A 600 0.60 -2.59 3.70
N ALA A 601 1.68 -2.24 3.00
CA ALA A 601 3.04 -2.54 3.44
C ALA A 601 3.37 -1.90 4.80
N ARG A 602 2.92 -0.66 5.04
CA ARG A 602 3.07 0.04 6.33
C ARG A 602 2.25 -0.61 7.44
N VAL A 603 1.00 -0.99 7.19
CA VAL A 603 0.18 -1.72 8.18
C VAL A 603 0.88 -3.01 8.59
N GLN A 604 1.34 -3.80 7.62
CA GLN A 604 2.06 -5.04 7.89
C GLN A 604 3.33 -4.78 8.72
N PHE A 605 4.21 -3.92 8.22
CA PHE A 605 5.47 -3.59 8.90
C PHE A 605 5.24 -3.09 10.33
N LEU A 606 4.33 -2.12 10.51
CA LEU A 606 4.07 -1.55 11.81
C LEU A 606 3.37 -2.54 12.74
N SER A 607 2.52 -3.43 12.22
CA SER A 607 1.93 -4.51 13.01
C SER A 607 2.99 -5.45 13.56
N GLU A 608 4.01 -5.80 12.78
CA GLU A 608 5.15 -6.62 13.21
C GLU A 608 5.94 -5.90 14.33
N GLN A 609 6.20 -4.60 14.18
CA GLN A 609 6.94 -3.82 15.18
C GLN A 609 6.14 -3.61 16.48
N LEU A 610 4.85 -3.28 16.39
CA LEU A 610 3.97 -3.09 17.56
C LEU A 610 3.69 -4.39 18.30
N THR A 611 3.57 -5.50 17.58
CA THR A 611 3.38 -6.82 18.21
C THR A 611 4.65 -7.25 18.94
N LEU A 612 5.82 -6.96 18.38
CA LEU A 612 7.07 -7.11 19.09
C LEU A 612 7.19 -6.19 20.31
N GLU A 613 6.81 -4.91 20.18
CA GLU A 613 6.77 -3.97 21.31
C GLU A 613 5.95 -4.56 22.45
N SER A 614 4.74 -5.02 22.16
CA SER A 614 3.84 -5.65 23.13
C SER A 614 4.42 -6.94 23.73
N PHE A 615 5.19 -7.69 22.95
CA PHE A 615 5.88 -8.89 23.41
C PHE A 615 7.01 -8.53 24.38
N LEU A 616 7.75 -7.45 24.10
CA LEU A 616 8.92 -6.97 24.84
C LEU A 616 8.61 -5.96 25.96
N GLU A 617 7.38 -5.47 26.11
CA GLU A 617 6.97 -4.47 27.12
C GLU A 617 6.85 -5.05 28.55
N PRO A 618 7.65 -4.62 29.55
CA PRO A 618 7.69 -5.29 30.87
C PRO A 618 6.42 -5.10 31.69
N GLY A 619 5.75 -6.22 31.98
CA GLY A 619 4.53 -6.23 32.79
C GLY A 619 3.25 -6.51 32.00
N ALA A 620 3.32 -6.57 30.66
CA ALA A 620 2.23 -7.14 29.88
C ALA A 620 2.02 -8.58 30.32
N ASN A 621 0.86 -8.87 30.93
CA ASN A 621 0.48 -10.25 31.26
C ASN A 621 0.09 -10.92 29.93
N PRO A 622 0.91 -11.82 29.38
CA PRO A 622 0.70 -12.34 28.02
C PRO A 622 -0.56 -13.21 27.93
N LEU A 623 -1.03 -13.74 29.06
CA LEU A 623 -2.31 -14.38 29.26
C LEU A 623 -3.15 -13.45 30.15
N GLY A 624 -3.97 -12.60 29.54
CA GLY A 624 -4.95 -11.79 30.27
C GLY A 624 -5.87 -12.67 31.11
N ASP A 625 -6.23 -12.19 32.31
CA ASP A 625 -7.22 -12.68 33.29
C ASP A 625 -7.70 -14.14 33.17
N MET A 626 -6.76 -15.07 32.96
CA MET A 626 -7.05 -16.48 33.15
C MET A 626 -7.18 -16.70 34.65
N SER A 627 -8.45 -16.69 35.09
CA SER A 627 -8.99 -16.93 36.43
C SER A 627 -8.08 -17.75 37.34
N SER A 628 -8.03 -17.32 38.60
CA SER A 628 -7.16 -17.68 39.73
C SER A 628 -6.82 -19.15 40.01
N ASP A 629 -7.42 -20.14 39.35
CA ASP A 629 -7.11 -21.57 39.49
C ASP A 629 -6.03 -22.04 38.52
N VAL A 630 -4.85 -21.46 38.68
CA VAL A 630 -3.71 -21.67 37.80
C VAL A 630 -2.76 -22.69 38.43
N SER A 631 -2.75 -23.91 37.87
CA SER A 631 -1.86 -25.02 38.24
C SER A 631 -0.38 -24.62 38.24
N ILE A 632 0.44 -25.32 39.04
CA ILE A 632 1.89 -25.10 39.18
C ILE A 632 2.59 -25.04 37.81
N TRP A 633 2.16 -25.88 36.85
CA TRP A 633 2.66 -25.89 35.48
C TRP A 633 2.53 -24.55 34.76
N LYS A 634 1.38 -23.87 34.87
CA LYS A 634 1.19 -22.55 34.25
C LYS A 634 2.08 -21.48 34.89
N LYS A 635 2.32 -21.54 36.21
CA LYS A 635 3.29 -20.65 36.89
C LYS A 635 4.71 -20.89 36.38
N CYS A 636 5.11 -22.15 36.19
CA CYS A 636 6.39 -22.52 35.61
C CYS A 636 6.52 -22.03 34.15
N CYS A 637 5.52 -22.24 33.31
CA CYS A 637 5.51 -21.74 31.93
C CYS A 637 5.58 -20.21 31.87
N LEU A 638 4.86 -19.50 32.74
CA LEU A 638 4.91 -18.04 32.83
C LEU A 638 6.30 -17.55 33.27
N PHE A 639 6.94 -18.26 34.22
CA PHE A 639 8.30 -17.97 34.66
C PHE A 639 9.30 -18.20 33.52
N LEU A 640 9.22 -19.33 32.82
CA LEU A 640 10.07 -19.64 31.68
C LEU A 640 9.89 -18.63 30.55
N TYR A 641 8.66 -18.21 30.27
CA TYR A 641 8.38 -17.15 29.29
C TYR A 641 9.02 -15.82 29.68
N ARG A 642 8.93 -15.43 30.96
CA ARG A 642 9.61 -14.23 31.48
C ARG A 642 11.12 -14.33 31.32
N MET A 643 11.71 -15.48 31.65
CA MET A 643 13.15 -15.71 31.49
C MET A 643 13.59 -15.68 30.02
N LEU A 644 12.86 -16.36 29.14
CA LEU A 644 13.11 -16.38 27.70
C LEU A 644 13.11 -14.97 27.13
N ARG A 645 12.14 -14.14 27.56
CA ARG A 645 12.05 -12.77 27.12
C ARG A 645 13.21 -11.89 27.57
N TRP A 646 13.67 -12.02 28.82
CA TRP A 646 14.88 -11.31 29.26
C TRP A 646 16.12 -11.81 28.51
N ALA A 647 16.25 -13.13 28.31
CA ALA A 647 17.35 -13.70 27.54
C ALA A 647 17.37 -13.14 26.10
N ILE A 648 16.22 -13.05 25.46
CA ILE A 648 16.05 -12.40 24.16
C ILE A 648 16.54 -10.96 24.19
N LEU A 649 16.09 -10.15 25.16
CA LEU A 649 16.52 -8.75 25.27
C LEU A 649 18.03 -8.64 25.47
N PHE A 650 18.64 -9.51 26.27
CA PHE A 650 20.08 -9.54 26.47
C PHE A 650 20.83 -9.95 25.19
N VAL A 651 20.30 -10.89 24.40
CA VAL A 651 20.89 -11.26 23.11
C VAL A 651 20.80 -10.10 22.12
N LEU A 652 19.65 -9.43 22.04
CA LEU A 652 19.46 -8.28 21.15
C LEU A 652 20.39 -7.12 21.51
N LEU A 653 20.44 -6.72 22.78
CA LEU A 653 21.33 -5.65 23.24
C LEU A 653 22.79 -6.06 23.15
N GLY A 654 23.14 -7.28 23.56
CA GLY A 654 24.53 -7.75 23.61
C GLY A 654 25.17 -7.85 22.22
N SER A 655 24.43 -8.31 21.22
CA SER A 655 24.91 -8.35 19.82
C SER A 655 25.05 -6.94 19.22
N ALA A 656 24.14 -6.02 19.53
CA ALA A 656 24.27 -4.62 19.13
C ALA A 656 25.48 -3.92 19.78
N PHE A 657 25.73 -4.12 21.08
CA PHE A 657 26.95 -3.64 21.73
C PHE A 657 28.22 -4.26 21.12
N PHE A 658 28.18 -5.56 20.79
CA PHE A 658 29.31 -6.22 20.14
C PHE A 658 29.63 -5.62 18.76
N ALA A 659 28.60 -5.31 17.97
CA ALA A 659 28.74 -4.63 16.69
C ALA A 659 29.28 -3.19 16.85
N GLU A 660 28.86 -2.45 17.87
CA GLU A 660 29.39 -1.11 18.19
C GLU A 660 30.89 -1.16 18.50
N ILE A 661 31.31 -2.09 19.37
CA ILE A 661 32.74 -2.31 19.69
C ILE A 661 33.54 -2.63 18.44
N TYR A 662 32.98 -3.44 17.53
CA TYR A 662 33.61 -3.76 16.26
C TYR A 662 33.77 -2.53 15.35
N LEU A 663 32.72 -1.73 15.16
CA LEU A 663 32.76 -0.52 14.33
C LEU A 663 33.82 0.47 14.84
N VAL A 664 33.87 0.68 16.16
CA VAL A 664 34.88 1.55 16.78
C VAL A 664 36.27 0.96 16.63
N GLY A 665 36.47 -0.33 16.95
CA GLY A 665 37.76 -1.00 16.84
C GLY A 665 38.32 -0.96 15.41
N ARG A 666 37.47 -1.26 14.42
CA ARG A 666 37.86 -1.23 13.00
C ARG A 666 38.14 0.19 12.51
N SER A 667 37.40 1.18 12.99
CA SER A 667 37.68 2.58 12.63
C SER A 667 39.06 3.04 13.12
N ILE A 668 39.47 2.64 14.34
CA ILE A 668 40.79 2.96 14.91
C ILE A 668 41.88 2.27 14.09
N GLU A 669 41.70 0.98 13.77
CA GLU A 669 42.65 0.22 12.98
C GLU A 669 42.88 0.83 11.59
N ILE A 670 41.81 1.19 10.88
CA ILE A 670 41.90 1.82 9.56
C ILE A 670 42.61 3.18 9.65
N VAL A 671 42.30 4.00 10.66
CA VAL A 671 42.97 5.29 10.87
C VAL A 671 44.46 5.11 11.16
N MET A 672 44.84 4.05 11.89
CA MET A 672 46.24 3.75 12.17
C MET A 672 47.00 3.20 10.95
N SER A 673 46.31 2.60 9.97
CA SER A 673 46.93 1.97 8.80
C SER A 673 47.44 2.92 7.70
N SER A 674 47.36 4.25 7.91
CA SER A 674 47.86 5.37 7.07
C SER A 674 47.48 5.44 5.59
N ASP A 675 47.07 4.34 4.95
CA ASP A 675 47.05 4.23 3.49
C ASP A 675 45.64 4.23 2.88
N VAL A 676 44.60 4.36 3.70
CA VAL A 676 43.19 4.25 3.28
C VAL A 676 42.49 5.62 3.29
N PHE A 677 41.64 5.85 2.29
CA PHE A 677 40.78 7.03 2.18
C PHE A 677 40.05 7.36 3.49
N ALA A 678 40.13 8.63 3.92
CA ALA A 678 39.55 9.14 5.16
C ALA A 678 38.02 8.92 5.29
N LEU A 679 37.30 8.64 4.20
CA LEU A 679 35.84 8.48 4.20
C LEU A 679 35.36 7.21 4.90
N THR A 680 36.05 6.08 4.74
CA THR A 680 35.64 4.80 5.34
C THR A 680 35.60 4.84 6.87
N PRO A 681 36.64 5.31 7.59
CA PRO A 681 36.58 5.39 9.04
C PRO A 681 35.56 6.42 9.52
N ILE A 682 35.36 7.54 8.80
CA ILE A 682 34.30 8.52 9.12
C ILE A 682 32.92 7.86 9.05
N PHE A 683 32.66 7.08 8.00
CA PHE A 683 31.40 6.35 7.84
C PHE A 683 31.19 5.31 8.95
N MET A 684 32.23 4.55 9.34
CA MET A 684 32.15 3.58 10.43
C MET A 684 31.87 4.25 11.79
N VAL A 685 32.50 5.40 12.08
CA VAL A 685 32.23 6.18 13.29
C VAL A 685 30.81 6.73 13.27
N PHE A 686 30.33 7.21 12.12
CA PHE A 686 28.93 7.63 11.97
C PHE A 686 27.97 6.48 12.27
N LEU A 687 28.19 5.29 11.70
CA LEU A 687 27.38 4.10 12.00
C LEU A 687 27.40 3.75 13.48
N ALA A 688 28.57 3.82 14.13
CA ALA A 688 28.69 3.56 15.57
C ALA A 688 27.85 4.56 16.38
N ILE A 689 27.93 5.86 16.08
CA ILE A 689 27.13 6.91 16.76
C ILE A 689 25.62 6.65 16.58
N VAL A 690 25.19 6.31 15.35
CA VAL A 690 23.79 6.00 15.05
C VAL A 690 23.33 4.76 15.84
N LEU A 691 24.17 3.73 15.95
CA LEU A 691 23.89 2.53 16.73
C LEU A 691 23.82 2.81 18.23
N THR A 692 24.74 3.60 18.78
CA THR A 692 24.71 4.05 20.18
C THR A 692 23.40 4.77 20.48
N PHE A 693 22.95 5.63 19.56
CA PHE A 693 21.70 6.36 19.70
C PHE A 693 20.47 5.44 19.62
N ALA A 694 20.45 4.49 18.68
CA ALA A 694 19.41 3.47 18.58
C ALA A 694 19.30 2.62 19.87
N LEU A 695 20.45 2.14 20.36
CA LEU A 695 20.57 1.40 21.61
C LEU A 695 20.05 2.21 22.79
N TRP A 696 20.40 3.49 22.87
CA TRP A 696 19.93 4.37 23.93
C TRP A 696 18.41 4.52 23.94
N ILE A 697 17.75 4.68 22.78
CA ILE A 697 16.27 4.73 22.70
C ILE A 697 15.66 3.41 23.19
N VAL A 698 16.16 2.27 22.72
CA VAL A 698 15.63 0.96 23.12
C VAL A 698 15.84 0.72 24.61
N ILE A 699 16.99 1.09 25.16
CA ILE A 699 17.28 0.99 26.60
C ILE A 699 16.37 1.92 27.41
N ASP A 700 16.16 3.17 26.99
CA ASP A 700 15.24 4.10 27.65
C ASP A 700 13.82 3.54 27.68
N PHE A 701 13.35 2.98 26.57
CA PHE A 701 12.05 2.30 26.49
C PHE A 701 11.96 1.12 27.48
N LEU A 702 12.96 0.24 27.54
CA LEU A 702 12.97 -0.90 28.46
C LEU A 702 13.00 -0.43 29.92
N LEU A 703 13.82 0.58 30.20
CA LEU A 703 13.94 1.18 31.52
C LEU A 703 12.68 1.93 31.92
N ARG A 704 11.89 2.51 31.00
CA ARG A 704 10.64 3.23 31.30
C ARG A 704 9.70 2.42 32.18
N SER A 705 9.56 1.12 31.90
CA SER A 705 8.71 0.21 32.66
C SER A 705 9.16 0.02 34.12
N VAL A 706 10.47 -0.11 34.33
CA VAL A 706 11.09 -0.32 35.65
C VAL A 706 11.13 1.00 36.41
N THR A 707 11.59 2.05 35.73
CA THR A 707 11.75 3.40 36.29
C THR A 707 10.42 4.02 36.66
N ARG A 708 9.31 3.79 35.95
CA ARG A 708 7.98 4.29 36.35
C ARG A 708 7.57 3.81 37.74
N ARG A 709 7.87 2.56 38.09
CA ARG A 709 7.62 2.01 39.44
C ARG A 709 8.52 2.63 40.50
N TRP A 710 9.76 3.00 40.13
CA TRP A 710 10.73 3.60 41.04
C TRP A 710 10.52 5.11 41.22
N ALA A 711 10.15 5.80 40.14
CA ALA A 711 9.88 7.24 40.10
C ALA A 711 8.70 7.62 40.99
N GLN A 712 7.69 6.76 41.10
CA GLN A 712 6.60 6.91 42.06
C GLN A 712 7.09 6.95 43.52
N ARG A 713 8.23 6.33 43.84
CA ARG A 713 8.79 6.30 45.19
C ARG A 713 9.77 7.43 45.49
N ARG A 714 10.39 8.06 44.47
CA ARG A 714 11.46 9.06 44.66
C ARG A 714 11.33 10.25 43.69
N PRO A 715 11.08 11.48 44.19
CA PRO A 715 10.85 12.66 43.33
C PRO A 715 12.11 13.10 42.55
N ARG A 716 13.33 12.84 43.05
CA ARG A 716 14.57 13.14 42.30
C ARG A 716 14.70 12.29 41.04
N VAL A 717 14.33 11.01 41.10
CA VAL A 717 14.36 10.09 39.96
C VAL A 717 13.34 10.52 38.90
N ARG A 718 12.17 11.00 39.32
CA ARG A 718 11.15 11.55 38.43
C ARG A 718 11.67 12.72 37.58
N ARG A 719 12.36 13.70 38.19
CA ARG A 719 12.91 14.86 37.46
C ARG A 719 13.98 14.45 36.43
N PHE A 720 14.84 13.49 36.78
CA PHE A 720 15.84 12.96 35.86
C PHE A 720 15.17 12.26 34.67
N TYR A 721 14.17 11.43 34.94
CA TYR A 721 13.40 10.74 33.91
C TYR A 721 12.67 11.73 32.99
N GLU A 722 12.00 12.76 33.52
CA GLU A 722 11.34 13.81 32.72
C GLU A 722 12.34 14.63 31.89
N ALA A 723 13.60 14.75 32.33
CA ALA A 723 14.66 15.36 31.52
C ALA A 723 15.11 14.42 30.39
N ASN A 724 15.28 13.12 30.69
CA ASN A 724 15.66 12.10 29.71
C ASN A 724 14.58 11.96 28.62
N ASP A 725 13.32 11.78 29.01
CA ASP A 725 12.17 11.63 28.12
C ASP A 725 12.03 12.85 27.17
N ARG A 726 12.24 14.07 27.69
CA ARG A 726 12.27 15.29 26.86
C ARG A 726 13.43 15.30 25.86
N PHE A 727 14.59 14.79 26.23
CA PHE A 727 15.73 14.65 25.32
C PHE A 727 15.45 13.57 24.27
N THR A 728 14.95 12.40 24.67
CA THR A 728 14.56 11.29 23.79
C THR A 728 13.56 11.75 22.74
N ASN A 729 12.49 12.44 23.16
CA ASN A 729 11.46 12.97 22.27
C ASN A 729 11.96 14.09 21.34
N ARG A 730 13.02 14.82 21.69
CA ARG A 730 13.64 15.79 20.76
C ARG A 730 14.44 15.07 19.68
N CYS A 731 15.25 14.10 20.07
CA CYS A 731 16.06 13.35 19.13
C CYS A 731 15.21 12.47 18.21
N ILE A 732 14.12 11.88 18.73
CA ILE A 732 13.17 11.13 17.92
C ILE A 732 12.49 12.02 16.90
N ARG A 733 12.05 13.23 17.28
CA ARG A 733 11.50 14.18 16.31
C ARG A 733 12.52 14.51 15.23
N PHE A 734 13.77 14.77 15.60
CA PHE A 734 14.84 15.02 14.63
C PHE A 734 15.06 13.84 13.66
N ILE A 735 15.12 12.61 14.18
CA ILE A 735 15.31 11.41 13.34
C ILE A 735 14.08 11.13 12.48
N ARG A 736 12.88 11.31 13.03
CA ARG A 736 11.63 11.15 12.29
C ARG A 736 11.62 12.13 11.11
N ASP A 737 11.93 13.40 11.37
CA ASP A 737 11.98 14.43 10.33
C ASP A 737 13.11 14.16 9.30
N LEU A 738 14.17 13.44 9.70
CA LEU A 738 15.25 13.01 8.80
C LEU A 738 14.88 11.78 7.95
N LEU A 739 14.25 10.77 8.56
CA LEU A 739 13.94 9.49 7.92
C LEU A 739 12.68 9.53 7.07
N PHE A 740 11.64 10.17 7.58
CA PHE A 740 10.32 10.24 6.94
C PHE A 740 10.07 11.55 6.21
N GLY A 741 11.10 12.42 6.15
CA GLY A 741 10.97 13.79 5.73
C GLY A 741 10.37 14.65 6.84
N ARG A 742 10.65 15.95 6.78
CA ARG A 742 9.94 16.96 7.57
C ARG A 742 8.54 17.00 6.96
N GLY A 743 7.66 16.10 7.39
CA GLY A 743 6.26 16.15 7.01
C GLY A 743 5.79 17.55 7.38
N ASP A 744 5.51 18.36 6.37
CA ASP A 744 4.91 19.68 6.57
C ASP A 744 3.54 19.40 7.18
N ARG A 745 3.52 19.34 8.52
CA ARG A 745 2.33 19.08 9.34
C ARG A 745 1.24 20.12 9.12
N ASP A 746 1.59 21.23 8.48
CA ASP A 746 0.67 22.30 8.11
C ASP A 746 0.29 22.23 6.61
N GLY A 747 0.95 21.38 5.82
CA GLY A 747 0.71 21.18 4.39
C GLY A 747 0.03 19.86 4.03
N GLU A 748 -0.20 18.94 4.97
CA GLU A 748 -0.97 17.71 4.69
C GLU A 748 -2.47 18.01 4.45
N GLU A 749 -3.03 19.06 5.07
CA GLU A 749 -4.35 19.59 4.66
C GLU A 749 -4.27 20.18 3.25
N ASP A 750 -3.20 20.92 2.91
CA ASP A 750 -3.05 21.51 1.57
C ASP A 750 -2.69 20.48 0.48
N GLU A 751 -1.98 19.39 0.76
CA GLU A 751 -1.62 18.34 -0.21
C GLU A 751 -2.74 17.31 -0.36
N GLU A 752 -3.44 16.97 0.72
CA GLU A 752 -4.67 16.18 0.64
C GLU A 752 -5.74 17.02 -0.06
N GLU A 753 -5.88 18.34 0.22
CA GLU A 753 -6.68 19.29 -0.56
C GLU A 753 -6.12 19.55 -1.97
N GLU A 754 -4.83 19.38 -2.26
CA GLU A 754 -4.29 19.60 -3.61
C GLU A 754 -4.49 18.35 -4.47
N TRP A 755 -4.29 17.15 -3.93
CA TRP A 755 -4.57 15.90 -4.65
C TRP A 755 -6.06 15.62 -4.72
N THR A 756 -6.80 15.70 -3.60
CA THR A 756 -8.26 15.63 -3.66
C THR A 756 -8.82 16.85 -4.35
N GLY A 757 -8.22 18.02 -4.29
CA GLY A 757 -8.63 19.19 -5.07
C GLY A 757 -8.33 19.06 -6.55
N ARG A 758 -7.25 18.40 -6.97
CA ARG A 758 -6.98 18.08 -8.38
C ARG A 758 -7.92 16.99 -8.88
N VAL A 759 -8.22 15.98 -8.05
CA VAL A 759 -9.19 14.92 -8.37
C VAL A 759 -10.61 15.48 -8.38
N ASN A 760 -11.03 16.24 -7.37
CA ASN A 760 -12.31 16.95 -7.30
C ASN A 760 -12.40 18.04 -8.37
N TYR A 761 -11.29 18.68 -8.76
CA TYR A 761 -11.24 19.60 -9.90
C TYR A 761 -11.43 18.83 -11.20
N LEU A 762 -10.76 17.69 -11.37
CA LEU A 762 -10.95 16.82 -12.53
C LEU A 762 -12.36 16.26 -12.58
N GLU A 763 -12.93 15.84 -11.46
CA GLU A 763 -14.28 15.30 -11.32
C GLU A 763 -15.33 16.39 -11.49
N SER A 764 -15.11 17.59 -10.94
CA SER A 764 -15.94 18.78 -11.16
C SER A 764 -15.86 19.25 -12.61
N LYS A 765 -14.67 19.22 -13.22
CA LYS A 765 -14.47 19.55 -14.64
C LYS A 765 -15.07 18.50 -15.56
N LEU A 766 -14.95 17.23 -15.22
CA LEU A 766 -15.56 16.10 -15.93
C LEU A 766 -17.08 16.17 -15.80
N SER A 767 -17.62 16.40 -14.60
CA SER A 767 -19.04 16.60 -14.32
C SER A 767 -19.58 17.84 -15.01
N GLY A 768 -18.81 18.92 -15.04
CA GLY A 768 -19.13 20.13 -15.79
C GLY A 768 -19.14 19.91 -17.29
N MET A 769 -18.19 19.13 -17.82
CA MET A 769 -18.19 18.67 -19.21
C MET A 769 -19.39 17.76 -19.51
N LEU A 770 -19.71 16.83 -18.63
CA LEU A 770 -20.85 15.91 -18.72
C LEU A 770 -22.17 16.68 -18.72
N GLN A 771 -22.37 17.61 -17.77
CA GLN A 771 -23.55 18.49 -17.76
C GLN A 771 -23.63 19.37 -19.01
N LYS A 772 -22.50 19.87 -19.50
CA LYS A 772 -22.48 20.66 -20.74
C LYS A 772 -22.86 19.80 -21.94
N GLN A 773 -22.41 18.55 -21.98
CA GLN A 773 -22.76 17.60 -23.03
C GLN A 773 -24.24 17.17 -22.91
N GLU A 774 -24.73 16.94 -21.70
CA GLU A 774 -26.14 16.64 -21.42
C GLU A 774 -27.06 17.79 -21.86
N ARG A 775 -26.72 19.04 -21.50
CA ARG A 775 -27.44 20.23 -21.98
C ARG A 775 -27.38 20.38 -23.50
N SER A 776 -26.23 20.09 -24.12
CA SER A 776 -26.09 20.10 -25.58
C SER A 776 -27.01 19.07 -26.24
N ILE A 777 -27.10 17.86 -25.67
CA ILE A 777 -27.99 16.80 -26.15
C ILE A 777 -29.45 17.20 -25.95
N LEU A 778 -29.84 17.73 -24.79
CA LEU A 778 -31.21 18.19 -24.52
C LEU A 778 -31.62 19.31 -25.48
N ASN A 779 -30.73 20.26 -25.77
CA ASN A 779 -30.99 21.31 -26.75
C ASN A 779 -31.11 20.76 -28.18
N ALA A 780 -30.29 19.77 -28.56
CA ALA A 780 -30.40 19.11 -29.85
C ALA A 780 -31.72 18.32 -30.00
N ILE A 781 -32.17 17.68 -28.92
CA ILE A 781 -33.48 17.01 -28.87
C ILE A 781 -34.60 18.05 -29.02
N HIS A 782 -34.55 19.15 -28.26
CA HIS A 782 -35.58 20.18 -28.34
C HIS A 782 -35.66 20.84 -29.72
N ASN A 783 -34.51 21.17 -30.32
CA ASN A 783 -34.45 21.67 -31.70
C ASN A 783 -34.98 20.64 -32.71
N SER A 784 -34.75 19.34 -32.49
CA SER A 784 -35.28 18.29 -33.35
C SER A 784 -36.80 18.16 -33.21
N GLU A 785 -37.35 18.28 -32.00
CA GLU A 785 -38.79 18.31 -31.76
C GLU A 785 -39.45 19.52 -32.42
N GLU A 786 -38.82 20.69 -32.35
CA GLU A 786 -39.32 21.91 -32.99
C GLU A 786 -39.32 21.78 -34.52
N ASN A 787 -38.22 21.26 -35.10
CA ASN A 787 -38.14 20.97 -36.54
C ASN A 787 -39.18 19.92 -36.99
N ILE A 788 -39.49 18.92 -36.17
CA ILE A 788 -40.54 17.93 -36.46
C ILE A 788 -41.92 18.60 -36.45
N LYS A 789 -42.21 19.46 -35.47
CA LYS A 789 -43.46 20.21 -35.41
C LYS A 789 -43.63 21.12 -36.63
N ASP A 790 -42.57 21.83 -37.02
CA ASP A 790 -42.59 22.68 -38.21
C ASP A 790 -42.80 21.86 -39.49
N SER A 791 -42.15 20.69 -39.59
CA SER A 791 -42.33 19.77 -40.72
C SER A 791 -43.75 19.17 -40.78
N GLU A 792 -44.36 18.88 -39.63
CA GLU A 792 -45.76 18.43 -39.56
C GLU A 792 -46.70 19.55 -40.04
N VAL A 793 -46.50 20.79 -39.60
CA VAL A 793 -47.30 21.93 -40.06
C VAL A 793 -47.16 22.15 -41.56
N GLU A 794 -45.94 22.06 -42.12
CA GLU A 794 -45.72 22.13 -43.57
C GLU A 794 -46.40 20.98 -44.33
N MET A 795 -46.35 19.74 -43.81
CA MET A 795 -47.07 18.61 -44.40
C MET A 795 -48.58 18.82 -44.39
N PHE A 796 -49.15 19.32 -43.29
CA PHE A 796 -50.58 19.62 -43.22
C PHE A 796 -50.97 20.73 -44.19
N ALA A 797 -50.15 21.76 -44.33
CA ALA A 797 -50.36 22.83 -45.32
C ALA A 797 -50.30 22.27 -46.76
N GLN A 798 -49.35 21.38 -47.07
CA GLN A 798 -49.29 20.72 -48.37
C GLN A 798 -50.49 19.81 -48.63
N GLN A 799 -50.93 19.01 -47.65
CA GLN A 799 -52.13 18.19 -47.78
C GLN A 799 -53.40 19.03 -48.00
N ALA A 800 -53.54 20.16 -47.29
CA ALA A 800 -54.64 21.08 -47.49
C ALA A 800 -54.63 21.68 -48.91
N ASN A 801 -53.46 22.07 -49.41
CA ASN A 801 -53.32 22.57 -50.79
C ASN A 801 -53.64 21.48 -51.84
N VAL A 802 -53.24 20.24 -51.62
CA VAL A 802 -53.58 19.11 -52.49
C VAL A 802 -55.09 18.84 -52.46
N ALA A 803 -55.71 18.83 -51.28
CA ALA A 803 -57.15 18.65 -51.11
C ALA A 803 -57.96 19.76 -51.83
N ALA A 804 -57.51 21.01 -51.70
CA ALA A 804 -58.10 22.15 -52.40
C ALA A 804 -57.95 22.00 -53.92
N ALA A 805 -56.78 21.57 -54.41
CA ALA A 805 -56.54 21.33 -55.83
C ALA A 805 -57.38 20.16 -56.38
N THR A 806 -57.60 19.09 -55.60
CA THR A 806 -58.50 17.99 -56.00
C THR A 806 -59.95 18.42 -56.04
N ASN A 807 -60.42 19.23 -55.10
CA ASN A 807 -61.78 19.75 -55.11
C ASN A 807 -62.03 20.70 -56.29
N ALA A 808 -61.07 21.59 -56.60
CA ALA A 808 -61.15 22.44 -57.79
C ALA A 808 -61.20 21.63 -59.10
N ARG A 809 -60.51 20.48 -59.15
CA ARG A 809 -60.58 19.57 -60.31
C ARG A 809 -61.90 18.79 -60.41
N GLN A 810 -62.63 18.66 -59.32
CA GLN A 810 -63.90 17.96 -59.27
C GLN A 810 -65.08 18.87 -59.66
N GLU A 811 -64.92 20.20 -59.51
CA GLU A 811 -65.89 21.20 -59.97
C GLU A 811 -65.82 21.48 -61.49
N ASP A 812 -64.69 21.23 -62.15
CA ASP A 812 -64.55 21.35 -63.62
C ASP A 812 -64.95 20.06 -64.39
N GLY A 813 -65.49 19.05 -63.71
CA GLY A 813 -65.89 17.76 -64.27
C GLY A 813 -67.35 17.67 -64.70
N GLY A 814 -67.88 18.68 -65.38
CA GLY A 814 -69.29 18.79 -65.76
C GLY A 814 -69.54 19.03 -67.24
N GLY A 815 -69.23 18.03 -68.09
CA GLY A 815 -69.88 17.86 -69.40
C GLY A 815 -69.07 18.25 -70.64
N GLY A 816 -68.88 17.29 -71.55
CA GLY A 816 -68.43 17.54 -72.92
C GLY A 816 -67.67 16.36 -73.51
N GLY A 817 -68.33 15.59 -74.38
CA GLY A 817 -67.80 14.38 -74.97
C GLY A 817 -66.83 14.57 -76.15
N ASP A 818 -66.42 13.40 -76.64
CA ASP A 818 -65.87 13.03 -77.94
C ASP A 818 -64.36 13.12 -78.24
N ALA A 819 -63.82 11.90 -78.42
CA ALA A 819 -62.90 11.41 -79.46
C ALA A 819 -61.45 11.93 -79.58
N LEU A 820 -60.51 11.01 -79.28
CA LEU A 820 -59.22 10.63 -79.94
C LEU A 820 -58.60 11.59 -81.00
N PRO A 821 -57.24 11.69 -81.13
CA PRO A 821 -56.35 10.52 -81.23
C PRO A 821 -54.89 10.64 -80.67
N LEU A 822 -54.26 9.46 -80.64
CA LEU A 822 -52.82 9.12 -80.58
C LEU A 822 -51.78 10.24 -80.86
N ARG A 823 -50.70 10.26 -80.03
CA ARG A 823 -49.27 10.02 -80.41
C ARG A 823 -48.27 10.95 -79.66
N GLY A 824 -47.27 10.34 -79.00
CA GLY A 824 -45.87 10.82 -79.05
C GLY A 824 -45.23 11.50 -77.84
N THR A 825 -44.57 10.70 -76.99
CA THR A 825 -43.16 10.82 -76.51
C THR A 825 -42.55 12.14 -75.98
N ARG A 826 -41.81 11.98 -74.87
CA ARG A 826 -40.66 12.77 -74.32
C ARG A 826 -41.05 14.08 -73.62
N SER A 827 -40.43 14.50 -72.51
CA SER A 827 -39.24 14.06 -71.76
C SER A 827 -39.29 14.68 -70.37
N PHE A 828 -38.94 13.88 -69.35
CA PHE A 828 -38.71 14.30 -67.96
C PHE A 828 -37.55 15.31 -67.89
N GLN A 829 -37.78 16.51 -67.33
CA GLN A 829 -36.69 17.38 -66.87
C GLN A 829 -36.93 17.77 -65.41
N ARG A 830 -36.16 17.14 -64.53
CA ARG A 830 -35.93 17.53 -63.13
C ARG A 830 -35.41 18.98 -63.09
N LYS A 831 -36.08 19.84 -62.33
CA LYS A 831 -35.47 21.03 -61.74
C LYS A 831 -35.25 20.76 -60.25
N THR A 832 -34.04 20.39 -59.88
CA THR A 832 -33.54 20.43 -58.51
C THR A 832 -33.03 21.85 -58.23
N SER A 833 -33.73 22.62 -57.40
CA SER A 833 -33.16 23.84 -56.82
C SER A 833 -32.44 23.48 -55.52
N TYR A 834 -31.12 23.58 -55.54
CA TYR A 834 -30.26 23.60 -54.37
C TYR A 834 -30.55 24.86 -53.55
N ARG A 835 -31.00 24.70 -52.30
CA ARG A 835 -30.99 25.75 -51.27
C ARG A 835 -29.97 25.32 -50.21
N ARG A 836 -28.82 26.00 -50.15
CA ARG A 836 -27.80 25.83 -49.12
C ARG A 836 -28.36 26.37 -47.79
N GLY A 837 -28.49 25.49 -46.81
CA GLY A 837 -28.60 25.80 -45.38
C GLY A 837 -27.25 25.60 -44.70
N ARG A 838 -27.04 26.38 -43.63
CA ARG A 838 -25.91 26.33 -42.70
C ARG A 838 -26.07 25.16 -41.74
#